data_AF-A0A651I548-F1
#
_entry.id   AF-A0A651I548-F1
#
_cell.length_a   1.000
_cell.length_b   1.000
_cell.length_c   1.000
_cell.angle_alpha   90.00
_cell.angle_beta   90.00
_cell.angle_gamma   90.00
#
_symmetry.space_group_name_H-M   'P 1'
#
loop_
_entity.id
_entity.type
_entity.pdbx_description
1 polymer ?
#
loop_
_entity_poly.entity_id
_entity_poly.type
_entity_poly.pdbx_seq_one_letter_code
_entity_poly.pdbx_strand_id
1 'polypeptide(L)'
;MDEFGEEIGMSSFVYYNNPSGFTGPSAMTDPSTAIEHYRYLTGSWRDGTPFTYGGSGYRPSGGTPTRYALPDPPDDPNGWSMCTAGLEQADRRTLQASGPFRLIPGAVNELIVGVVWVPDIPHPCPDMTRLFNADRTAQALFDNCFDFPRGPDAPDLFVIELDQELIFTMANDTITSNNAFLRYEEKGLQIPEGEPDSMYVFEGYQVFQLRSESIEATRENFEDISRARLVFQTDIRNDITSIYNWFPVDDPFADDAIMVPKRMVAGTNRGLRHSFRIIEDVFSDDDRALINHKKYYFAVVAYGYNNFEQFNWREPEIGQDRPYLEGTRNVRVYTVVPRPTVYKQLNADYGDGVPITRLEGTGTGRNFLQLEEGIREAIADGTFDGELRYASGGGPIDVMIFNPLDVVDGEYQLTFFDEDPDSENLASNARWEVTNLGTGETVRSETGIDVLNETLIGRWGFSVTIGQETAPGTNVFIDVENGFLGARVVYDDPLGPQWLTFVPEDGPTGEGLPPSPLNYIKTFPEQSDFNRDPNRAFSDLNETGFYPYCLFDYRPPNAPLLTPAWFNNSNNQACSGANGIQNINNVDIVFTSDKSRWSRAMIVESSNSTYDASGLNFRGHRMFDIIDRPAASKDAGPDGLPLDDPSLPNGFGWFPGYAVDVETGRRLNVFFGESTMYSPDNPVSLVSNLPDDVLTGDDRMWNPHSDLIIPDLPGIAALAAGGQHFVYVTDQEYDGCEQLHTILSGVTPEPIRKPQVLRRIQWSAMPMATGLLSYEEGLIPNDAVVQLRVTKPYQVGERNEDGSKAYNSYFFKIEGKQAVDLVETEFDNALDQILAVPNPYYAYSAYEESQFDNTIKITNLPDVATVTIYTLDGKFIRRYERNVSRGGNEPFLNSEPPTKGRLPSSALEWDLRNHRGIPVSSGVYLFHVEAPGLGERVIKWFGISRDFDPSGL
;
A
#
# COMPACT_ATOMS: atom_id res chain seq x y z
N MET A 1 13.58 -12.91 -47.60
CA MET A 1 14.25 -11.64 -47.98
C MET A 1 14.59 -11.66 -49.46
N ASP A 2 14.57 -10.50 -50.11
CA ASP A 2 15.00 -10.31 -51.51
C ASP A 2 16.52 -10.15 -51.65
N GLU A 3 16.99 -9.85 -52.86
CA GLU A 3 18.42 -9.58 -53.14
C GLU A 3 18.99 -8.33 -52.45
N PHE A 4 18.17 -7.50 -51.81
CA PHE A 4 18.54 -6.31 -51.05
C PHE A 4 18.42 -6.50 -49.53
N GLY A 5 17.95 -7.67 -49.08
CA GLY A 5 17.73 -7.95 -47.67
C GLY A 5 16.36 -7.48 -47.17
N GLU A 6 15.43 -7.13 -48.04
CA GLU A 6 14.08 -6.69 -47.68
C GLU A 6 13.12 -7.88 -47.56
N GLU A 7 12.23 -7.86 -46.57
CA GLU A 7 11.17 -8.87 -46.45
C GLU A 7 10.12 -8.68 -47.55
N ILE A 8 9.81 -9.76 -48.28
CA ILE A 8 8.82 -9.72 -49.36
C ILE A 8 7.58 -10.47 -48.90
N GLY A 9 6.46 -9.75 -48.79
CA GLY A 9 5.15 -10.36 -48.58
C GLY A 9 4.66 -11.16 -49.79
N MET A 10 3.39 -11.58 -49.74
CA MET A 10 2.74 -12.20 -50.89
C MET A 10 2.64 -11.17 -52.04
N SER A 11 2.98 -11.58 -53.26
CA SER A 11 2.95 -10.75 -54.48
C SER A 11 1.74 -11.00 -55.37
N SER A 12 1.13 -12.19 -55.24
CA SER A 12 -0.17 -12.52 -55.81
C SER A 12 -0.83 -13.68 -55.07
N PHE A 13 -2.16 -13.66 -55.07
CA PHE A 13 -3.02 -14.74 -54.60
C PHE A 13 -4.04 -15.05 -55.69
N VAL A 14 -4.02 -16.28 -56.20
CA VAL A 14 -4.95 -16.73 -57.24
C VAL A 14 -5.60 -18.05 -56.87
N TYR A 15 -6.77 -18.31 -57.45
CA TYR A 15 -7.41 -19.62 -57.40
C TYR A 15 -7.67 -20.14 -58.82
N TYR A 16 -7.75 -21.46 -58.95
CA TYR A 16 -8.14 -22.15 -60.17
C TYR A 16 -8.86 -23.44 -59.81
N ASN A 17 -9.56 -24.03 -60.76
CA ASN A 17 -10.46 -25.15 -60.53
C ASN A 17 -9.92 -26.43 -61.18
N ASN A 18 -10.15 -27.55 -60.52
CA ASN A 18 -10.00 -28.84 -61.16
C ASN A 18 -10.97 -28.91 -62.36
N PRO A 19 -10.50 -29.27 -63.56
CA PRO A 19 -11.36 -29.39 -64.73
C PRO A 19 -12.42 -30.49 -64.60
N SER A 20 -12.23 -31.47 -63.69
CA SER A 20 -13.24 -32.47 -63.37
C SER A 20 -14.28 -31.91 -62.39
N GLY A 21 -15.39 -31.41 -62.94
CA GLY A 21 -16.55 -30.94 -62.16
C GLY A 21 -16.80 -29.43 -62.17
N PHE A 22 -15.96 -28.64 -62.85
CA PHE A 22 -16.17 -27.21 -63.05
C PHE A 22 -16.75 -26.92 -64.44
N THR A 23 -17.82 -26.11 -64.53
CA THR A 23 -18.50 -25.82 -65.80
C THR A 23 -18.11 -24.48 -66.44
N GLY A 24 -17.26 -23.70 -65.76
CA GLY A 24 -16.80 -22.40 -66.25
C GLY A 24 -15.68 -22.45 -67.29
N PRO A 25 -15.10 -21.28 -67.64
CA PRO A 25 -14.07 -21.15 -68.67
C PRO A 25 -12.84 -22.03 -68.40
N SER A 26 -12.32 -22.71 -69.43
CA SER A 26 -11.08 -23.52 -69.32
C SER A 26 -9.85 -22.71 -68.89
N ALA A 27 -9.88 -21.38 -69.09
CA ALA A 27 -8.84 -20.47 -68.61
C ALA A 27 -8.73 -20.40 -67.06
N MET A 28 -9.75 -20.87 -66.35
CA MET A 28 -9.81 -20.93 -64.89
C MET A 28 -9.51 -22.33 -64.34
N THR A 29 -8.95 -23.23 -65.17
CA THR A 29 -8.65 -24.62 -64.81
C THR A 29 -7.17 -24.91 -64.77
N ASP A 30 -6.80 -26.08 -64.26
CA ASP A 30 -5.40 -26.53 -64.10
C ASP A 30 -4.46 -26.17 -65.26
N PRO A 31 -3.25 -25.64 -64.97
CA PRO A 31 -2.21 -25.43 -65.96
C PRO A 31 -1.62 -26.77 -66.44
N SER A 32 -1.14 -26.79 -67.69
CA SER A 32 -0.56 -27.96 -68.36
C SER A 32 0.82 -27.73 -68.95
N THR A 33 1.24 -26.46 -69.08
CA THR A 33 2.51 -26.04 -69.66
C THR A 33 3.22 -25.04 -68.74
N ALA A 34 4.55 -24.94 -68.85
CA ALA A 34 5.35 -24.05 -68.01
C ALA A 34 4.88 -22.57 -68.05
N ILE A 35 4.44 -22.10 -69.22
CA ILE A 35 3.94 -20.72 -69.37
C ILE A 35 2.61 -20.51 -68.64
N GLU A 36 1.75 -21.52 -68.57
CA GLU A 36 0.48 -21.46 -67.84
C GLU A 36 0.71 -21.41 -66.33
N HIS A 37 1.66 -22.19 -65.80
CA HIS A 37 2.07 -22.08 -64.39
C HIS A 37 2.64 -20.69 -64.07
N TYR A 38 3.51 -20.17 -64.95
CA TYR A 38 4.10 -18.85 -64.77
C TYR A 38 3.04 -17.73 -64.75
N ARG A 39 2.01 -17.82 -65.60
CA ARG A 39 0.91 -16.85 -65.62
C ARG A 39 0.18 -16.81 -64.27
N TYR A 40 -0.14 -17.95 -63.69
CA TYR A 40 -0.74 -18.02 -62.36
C TYR A 40 0.16 -17.40 -61.28
N LEU A 41 1.47 -17.66 -61.29
CA LEU A 41 2.43 -17.05 -60.36
C LEU A 41 2.49 -15.51 -60.46
N THR A 42 2.12 -14.94 -61.60
CA THR A 42 2.12 -13.49 -61.84
C THR A 42 0.76 -12.81 -61.61
N GLY A 43 -0.25 -13.53 -61.08
CA GLY A 43 -1.59 -12.99 -60.90
C GLY A 43 -2.44 -12.93 -62.19
N SER A 44 -2.16 -13.81 -63.16
CA SER A 44 -2.94 -13.93 -64.40
C SER A 44 -3.58 -15.31 -64.52
N TRP A 45 -4.70 -15.40 -65.25
CA TRP A 45 -5.33 -16.67 -65.60
C TRP A 45 -4.46 -17.50 -66.55
N ARG A 46 -4.81 -18.78 -66.72
CA ARG A 46 -4.08 -19.75 -67.58
C ARG A 46 -3.83 -19.22 -68.99
N ASP A 47 -4.79 -18.52 -69.59
CA ASP A 47 -4.71 -17.97 -70.94
C ASP A 47 -3.90 -16.65 -71.03
N GLY A 48 -3.44 -16.12 -69.90
CA GLY A 48 -2.70 -14.87 -69.77
C GLY A 48 -3.60 -13.64 -69.60
N THR A 49 -4.91 -13.81 -69.45
CA THR A 49 -5.79 -12.70 -69.07
C THR A 49 -5.53 -12.28 -67.62
N PRO A 50 -5.46 -10.97 -67.31
CA PRO A 50 -5.30 -10.51 -65.94
C PRO A 50 -6.50 -10.88 -65.07
N PHE A 51 -6.27 -11.13 -63.78
CA PHE A 51 -7.34 -11.10 -62.79
C PHE A 51 -7.88 -9.67 -62.66
N THR A 52 -9.19 -9.54 -62.48
CA THR A 52 -9.87 -8.24 -62.39
C THR A 52 -10.94 -8.29 -61.31
N TYR A 53 -11.12 -7.21 -60.56
CA TYR A 53 -12.10 -7.10 -59.47
C TYR A 53 -13.54 -7.34 -59.95
N GLY A 54 -14.28 -8.15 -59.21
CA GLY A 54 -15.69 -8.49 -59.45
C GLY A 54 -15.95 -9.87 -60.07
N GLY A 55 -17.12 -10.44 -59.80
CA GLY A 55 -17.54 -11.76 -60.28
C GLY A 55 -16.52 -12.87 -59.94
N SER A 56 -16.24 -13.76 -60.88
CA SER A 56 -15.21 -14.79 -60.71
C SER A 56 -13.77 -14.29 -60.83
N GLY A 57 -13.57 -13.02 -61.20
CA GLY A 57 -12.27 -12.48 -61.54
C GLY A 57 -11.84 -12.70 -62.99
N TYR A 58 -12.59 -13.49 -63.77
CA TYR A 58 -12.35 -13.75 -65.19
C TYR A 58 -13.28 -12.91 -66.07
N ARG A 59 -12.75 -11.82 -66.64
CA ARG A 59 -13.46 -10.89 -67.56
C ARG A 59 -14.84 -10.40 -67.05
N PRO A 60 -14.98 -9.94 -65.80
CA PRO A 60 -16.14 -9.19 -65.36
C PRO A 60 -16.28 -7.89 -66.18
N SER A 61 -17.51 -7.46 -66.41
CA SER A 61 -17.78 -6.21 -67.12
C SER A 61 -17.34 -5.01 -66.27
N GLY A 62 -16.29 -4.30 -66.71
CA GLY A 62 -15.82 -3.07 -66.05
C GLY A 62 -14.91 -3.26 -64.84
N GLY A 63 -14.38 -4.47 -64.61
CA GLY A 63 -13.49 -4.75 -63.46
C GLY A 63 -12.07 -4.20 -63.62
N THR A 64 -11.49 -3.74 -62.51
CA THR A 64 -10.11 -3.23 -62.44
C THR A 64 -9.11 -4.38 -62.26
N PRO A 65 -7.98 -4.42 -62.99
CA PRO A 65 -6.96 -5.45 -62.78
C PRO A 65 -6.44 -5.53 -61.34
N THR A 66 -6.27 -6.75 -60.83
CA THR A 66 -5.77 -7.03 -59.47
C THR A 66 -4.94 -8.32 -59.49
N ARG A 67 -4.06 -8.47 -58.50
CA ARG A 67 -3.23 -9.68 -58.30
C ARG A 67 -3.74 -10.57 -57.16
N TYR A 68 -4.77 -10.14 -56.46
CA TYR A 68 -5.37 -10.85 -55.33
C TYR A 68 -6.81 -11.16 -55.67
N ALA A 69 -7.13 -12.44 -55.75
CA ALA A 69 -8.48 -12.90 -55.95
C ALA A 69 -9.27 -12.82 -54.65
N LEU A 70 -10.46 -12.20 -54.70
CA LEU A 70 -11.45 -12.20 -53.62
C LEU A 70 -10.87 -11.67 -52.27
N PRO A 71 -10.27 -10.47 -52.26
CA PRO A 71 -9.54 -9.94 -51.11
C PRO A 71 -10.43 -9.45 -49.97
N ASP A 72 -11.72 -9.25 -50.21
CA ASP A 72 -12.61 -8.60 -49.24
C ASP A 72 -13.28 -9.62 -48.30
N PRO A 73 -13.64 -9.23 -47.06
CA PRO A 73 -14.28 -10.10 -46.08
C PRO A 73 -15.57 -10.75 -46.60
N PRO A 74 -15.84 -12.05 -46.33
CA PRO A 74 -17.05 -12.74 -46.75
C PRO A 74 -18.36 -12.20 -46.17
N ASP A 75 -18.31 -11.50 -45.03
CA ASP A 75 -19.42 -10.89 -44.32
C ASP A 75 -19.70 -9.43 -44.72
N ASP A 76 -18.81 -8.79 -45.50
CA ASP A 76 -19.08 -7.49 -46.11
C ASP A 76 -20.05 -7.65 -47.30
N PRO A 77 -21.29 -7.15 -47.21
CA PRO A 77 -22.27 -7.29 -48.29
C PRO A 77 -21.89 -6.53 -49.58
N ASN A 78 -20.94 -5.59 -49.50
CA ASN A 78 -20.45 -4.81 -50.64
C ASN A 78 -19.06 -5.24 -51.12
N GLY A 79 -18.37 -6.13 -50.38
CA GLY A 79 -17.05 -6.62 -50.71
C GLY A 79 -17.05 -7.63 -51.86
N TRP A 80 -15.92 -7.80 -52.54
CA TRP A 80 -15.66 -8.87 -53.50
C TRP A 80 -15.07 -10.09 -52.80
N SER A 81 -15.95 -11.02 -52.44
CA SER A 81 -15.64 -12.26 -51.75
C SER A 81 -16.31 -13.46 -52.43
N MET A 82 -15.98 -14.69 -52.02
CA MET A 82 -16.67 -15.87 -52.57
C MET A 82 -18.17 -15.88 -52.27
N CYS A 83 -18.58 -15.26 -51.16
CA CYS A 83 -19.97 -15.12 -50.74
C CYS A 83 -20.74 -14.24 -51.74
N THR A 84 -20.28 -12.99 -51.94
CA THR A 84 -20.96 -12.01 -52.79
C THR A 84 -20.84 -12.34 -54.29
N ALA A 85 -19.75 -12.99 -54.70
CA ALA A 85 -19.52 -13.38 -56.09
C ALA A 85 -20.36 -14.58 -56.55
N GLY A 86 -20.97 -15.35 -55.63
CA GLY A 86 -21.88 -16.46 -55.96
C GLY A 86 -21.23 -17.56 -56.80
N LEU A 87 -19.98 -17.89 -56.53
CA LEU A 87 -19.18 -18.80 -57.37
C LEU A 87 -19.63 -20.26 -57.24
N GLU A 88 -19.70 -20.97 -58.38
CA GLU A 88 -20.02 -22.41 -58.47
C GLU A 88 -19.12 -23.27 -57.56
N GLN A 89 -19.70 -24.19 -56.78
CA GLN A 89 -18.92 -25.16 -56.00
C GLN A 89 -18.07 -26.03 -56.94
N ALA A 90 -16.76 -26.01 -56.73
CA ALA A 90 -15.80 -26.80 -57.49
C ALA A 90 -14.62 -27.18 -56.58
N ASP A 91 -13.83 -28.18 -56.99
CA ASP A 91 -12.51 -28.44 -56.39
C ASP A 91 -11.58 -27.26 -56.75
N ARG A 92 -11.48 -26.31 -55.82
CA ARG A 92 -10.70 -25.08 -55.93
C ARG A 92 -9.31 -25.29 -55.35
N ARG A 93 -8.31 -24.82 -56.09
CA ARG A 93 -6.91 -24.83 -55.73
C ARG A 93 -6.43 -23.41 -55.64
N THR A 94 -5.64 -23.11 -54.63
CA THR A 94 -5.06 -21.78 -54.41
C THR A 94 -3.57 -21.79 -54.72
N LEU A 95 -3.06 -20.66 -55.18
CA LEU A 95 -1.63 -20.43 -55.37
C LEU A 95 -1.27 -19.09 -54.76
N GLN A 96 -0.35 -19.14 -53.79
CA GLN A 96 0.29 -18.00 -53.17
C GLN A 96 1.68 -17.86 -53.78
N ALA A 97 2.05 -16.67 -54.23
CA ALA A 97 3.37 -16.43 -54.82
C ALA A 97 4.01 -15.19 -54.21
N SER A 98 5.31 -15.28 -53.91
CA SER A 98 6.14 -14.15 -53.48
C SER A 98 7.28 -13.93 -54.49
N GLY A 99 7.50 -12.68 -54.89
CA GLY A 99 8.54 -12.29 -55.85
C GLY A 99 8.07 -11.31 -56.93
N PRO A 100 8.84 -11.13 -58.00
CA PRO A 100 10.10 -11.82 -58.31
C PRO A 100 11.25 -11.36 -57.42
N PHE A 101 12.14 -12.30 -57.07
CA PHE A 101 13.42 -12.02 -56.42
C PHE A 101 14.49 -12.94 -56.98
N ARG A 102 15.77 -12.56 -56.83
CA ARG A 102 16.89 -13.29 -57.42
C ARG A 102 17.47 -14.32 -56.44
N LEU A 103 17.37 -15.60 -56.77
CA LEU A 103 18.10 -16.66 -56.08
C LEU A 103 19.58 -16.64 -56.46
N ILE A 104 20.45 -16.23 -55.53
CA ILE A 104 21.90 -16.18 -55.73
C ILE A 104 22.52 -17.55 -55.42
N PRO A 105 23.37 -18.12 -56.30
CA PRO A 105 24.04 -19.39 -56.03
C PRO A 105 24.82 -19.36 -54.71
N GLY A 106 24.52 -20.30 -53.82
CA GLY A 106 25.18 -20.43 -52.51
C GLY A 106 24.55 -19.60 -51.37
N ALA A 107 23.57 -18.75 -51.64
CA ALA A 107 22.82 -18.04 -50.61
C ALA A 107 21.78 -18.94 -49.95
N VAL A 108 21.62 -18.81 -48.63
CA VAL A 108 20.52 -19.42 -47.86
C VAL A 108 19.34 -18.44 -47.91
N ASN A 109 18.18 -18.91 -48.35
CA ASN A 109 16.93 -18.14 -48.34
C ASN A 109 15.98 -18.80 -47.36
N GLU A 110 15.41 -18.02 -46.46
CA GLU A 110 14.43 -18.48 -45.48
C GLU A 110 13.01 -18.23 -45.99
N LEU A 111 12.14 -19.23 -45.83
CA LEU A 111 10.71 -19.16 -46.14
C LEU A 111 9.95 -19.57 -44.88
N ILE A 112 9.17 -18.64 -44.33
CA ILE A 112 8.34 -18.86 -43.16
C ILE A 112 6.87 -18.80 -43.62
N VAL A 113 6.09 -19.80 -43.23
CA VAL A 113 4.67 -19.92 -43.60
C VAL A 113 3.85 -20.08 -42.33
N GLY A 114 3.01 -19.08 -42.04
CA GLY A 114 1.99 -19.15 -41.00
C GLY A 114 0.68 -19.69 -41.56
N VAL A 115 0.08 -20.68 -40.90
CA VAL A 115 -1.25 -21.18 -41.23
C VAL A 115 -2.12 -21.03 -39.99
N VAL A 116 -3.07 -20.11 -40.07
CA VAL A 116 -4.00 -19.82 -38.99
C VAL A 116 -5.34 -20.48 -39.32
N TRP A 117 -5.95 -21.11 -38.31
CA TRP A 117 -7.21 -21.82 -38.47
C TRP A 117 -8.09 -21.60 -37.24
N VAL A 118 -9.40 -21.43 -37.49
CA VAL A 118 -10.43 -21.34 -36.46
C VAL A 118 -11.55 -22.34 -36.80
N PRO A 119 -11.98 -23.19 -35.85
CA PRO A 119 -13.06 -24.16 -36.07
C PRO A 119 -14.44 -23.53 -36.26
N ASP A 120 -15.36 -24.33 -36.82
CA ASP A 120 -16.83 -24.19 -36.70
C ASP A 120 -17.46 -22.85 -37.11
N ILE A 121 -16.99 -22.27 -38.22
CA ILE A 121 -17.53 -20.99 -38.72
C ILE A 121 -18.75 -21.20 -39.65
N PRO A 122 -19.85 -20.42 -39.50
CA PRO A 122 -21.01 -20.48 -40.38
C PRO A 122 -20.67 -20.20 -41.86
N HIS A 123 -21.02 -21.13 -42.76
CA HIS A 123 -20.87 -21.02 -44.22
C HIS A 123 -22.23 -20.65 -44.86
N PRO A 124 -22.33 -19.84 -45.94
CA PRO A 124 -21.28 -19.44 -46.90
C PRO A 124 -20.58 -18.09 -46.69
N CYS A 125 -21.05 -17.27 -45.76
CA CYS A 125 -20.56 -15.91 -45.53
C CYS A 125 -20.07 -15.77 -44.08
N PRO A 126 -18.92 -16.37 -43.74
CA PRO A 126 -18.40 -16.37 -42.38
C PRO A 126 -17.95 -14.98 -41.91
N ASP A 127 -18.16 -14.68 -40.63
CA ASP A 127 -17.46 -13.60 -39.93
C ASP A 127 -15.99 -14.03 -39.70
N MET A 128 -15.06 -13.17 -40.11
CA MET A 128 -13.63 -13.44 -40.11
C MET A 128 -12.89 -12.84 -38.91
N THR A 129 -13.58 -12.14 -38.01
CA THR A 129 -12.97 -11.43 -36.87
C THR A 129 -12.09 -12.35 -36.03
N ARG A 130 -12.57 -13.55 -35.69
CA ARG A 130 -11.79 -14.56 -34.93
C ARG A 130 -10.52 -14.99 -35.68
N LEU A 131 -10.59 -15.14 -37.00
CA LEU A 131 -9.42 -15.51 -37.81
C LEU A 131 -8.41 -14.35 -37.87
N PHE A 132 -8.88 -13.11 -38.04
CA PHE A 132 -8.01 -11.93 -38.05
C PHE A 132 -7.33 -11.69 -36.70
N ASN A 133 -7.98 -11.98 -35.58
CA ASN A 133 -7.34 -11.91 -34.26
C ASN A 133 -6.21 -12.92 -34.10
N ALA A 134 -6.46 -14.16 -34.52
CA ALA A 134 -5.45 -15.21 -34.49
C ALA A 134 -4.28 -14.92 -35.46
N ASP A 135 -4.58 -14.36 -36.63
CA ASP A 135 -3.58 -13.92 -37.63
C ASP A 135 -2.72 -12.77 -37.11
N ARG A 136 -3.32 -11.74 -36.51
CA ARG A 136 -2.57 -10.66 -35.85
C ARG A 136 -1.65 -11.17 -34.75
N THR A 137 -2.09 -12.14 -33.96
CA THR A 137 -1.25 -12.76 -32.92
C THR A 137 -0.06 -13.51 -33.53
N ALA A 138 -0.30 -14.28 -34.59
CA ALA A 138 0.76 -15.01 -35.30
C ALA A 138 1.75 -14.06 -35.98
N GLN A 139 1.26 -12.97 -36.58
CA GLN A 139 2.08 -11.93 -37.18
C GLN A 139 2.90 -11.19 -36.12
N ALA A 140 2.31 -10.82 -34.99
CA ALA A 140 3.04 -10.19 -33.88
C ALA A 140 4.16 -11.08 -33.33
N LEU A 141 3.93 -12.40 -33.23
CA LEU A 141 4.98 -13.37 -32.89
C LEU A 141 6.09 -13.38 -33.96
N PHE A 142 5.72 -13.41 -35.23
CA PHE A 142 6.68 -13.41 -36.34
C PHE A 142 7.54 -12.14 -36.32
N ASP A 143 6.91 -10.97 -36.21
CA ASP A 143 7.56 -9.65 -36.15
C ASP A 143 8.47 -9.53 -34.92
N ASN A 144 8.12 -10.20 -33.81
CA ASN A 144 8.92 -10.28 -32.59
C ASN A 144 9.93 -11.45 -32.58
N CYS A 145 10.29 -12.00 -33.75
CA CYS A 145 11.23 -13.12 -33.89
C CYS A 145 10.88 -14.37 -33.04
N PHE A 146 9.60 -14.58 -32.77
CA PHE A 146 9.07 -15.62 -31.87
C PHE A 146 9.59 -15.54 -30.42
N ASP A 147 10.06 -14.37 -29.96
CA ASP A 147 10.33 -14.14 -28.54
C ASP A 147 9.01 -13.79 -27.84
N PHE A 148 8.81 -14.34 -26.64
CA PHE A 148 7.64 -14.02 -25.83
C PHE A 148 7.98 -12.86 -24.90
N PRO A 149 7.07 -11.89 -24.70
CA PRO A 149 7.28 -10.84 -23.73
C PRO A 149 7.53 -11.46 -22.36
N ARG A 150 8.60 -11.04 -21.71
CA ARG A 150 9.05 -11.60 -20.43
C ARG A 150 8.69 -10.64 -19.33
N GLY A 151 8.14 -11.15 -18.24
CA GLY A 151 7.93 -10.35 -17.02
C GLY A 151 9.23 -9.84 -16.38
N PRO A 152 9.10 -9.02 -15.33
CA PRO A 152 10.25 -8.52 -14.56
C PRO A 152 11.00 -9.67 -13.89
N ASP A 153 12.33 -9.60 -13.85
CA ASP A 153 13.17 -10.57 -13.19
C ASP A 153 12.92 -10.52 -11.68
N ALA A 154 12.86 -11.69 -11.03
CA ALA A 154 12.63 -11.79 -9.60
C ALA A 154 13.83 -11.26 -8.79
N PRO A 155 13.60 -10.64 -7.61
CA PRO A 155 14.67 -10.16 -6.75
C PRO A 155 15.42 -11.31 -6.09
N ASP A 156 16.61 -11.02 -5.60
CA ASP A 156 17.32 -11.92 -4.70
C ASP A 156 16.81 -11.78 -3.26
N LEU A 157 16.42 -12.91 -2.64
CA LEU A 157 16.13 -12.99 -1.21
C LEU A 157 17.41 -13.18 -0.38
N PHE A 158 17.57 -12.35 0.63
CA PHE A 158 18.52 -12.56 1.73
C PHE A 158 17.73 -12.75 3.02
N VAL A 159 18.19 -13.66 3.87
CA VAL A 159 17.42 -14.09 5.04
C VAL A 159 18.29 -14.06 6.26
N ILE A 160 17.83 -13.32 7.27
CA ILE A 160 18.41 -13.30 8.60
C ILE A 160 17.65 -14.33 9.42
N GLU A 161 18.35 -15.38 9.83
CA GLU A 161 17.80 -16.50 10.60
C GLU A 161 17.95 -16.21 12.10
N LEU A 162 16.81 -16.05 12.79
CA LEU A 162 16.73 -15.78 14.24
C LEU A 162 15.92 -16.88 14.96
N ASP A 163 15.74 -16.74 16.27
CA ASP A 163 15.02 -17.70 17.11
C ASP A 163 13.53 -17.73 16.76
N GLN A 164 13.07 -18.81 16.10
CA GLN A 164 11.70 -18.96 15.59
C GLN A 164 11.24 -17.80 14.68
N GLU A 165 12.17 -17.11 14.06
CA GLU A 165 11.93 -15.89 13.30
C GLU A 165 12.83 -15.84 12.06
N LEU A 166 12.28 -15.38 10.95
CA LEU A 166 12.99 -15.17 9.71
C LEU A 166 12.70 -13.74 9.22
N ILE A 167 13.75 -12.96 9.01
CA ILE A 167 13.64 -11.65 8.37
C ILE A 167 14.17 -11.78 6.95
N PHE A 168 13.31 -11.52 5.99
CA PHE A 168 13.64 -11.53 4.57
C PHE A 168 13.93 -10.11 4.10
N THR A 169 14.90 -9.99 3.21
CA THR A 169 15.15 -8.78 2.43
C THR A 169 15.27 -9.10 0.95
N MET A 170 14.91 -8.14 0.11
CA MET A 170 14.80 -8.30 -1.34
C MET A 170 15.56 -7.21 -2.07
N ALA A 171 16.41 -7.59 -3.03
CA ALA A 171 17.09 -6.64 -3.91
C ALA A 171 17.19 -7.16 -5.34
N ASN A 172 17.01 -6.28 -6.32
CA ASN A 172 17.25 -6.58 -7.72
C ASN A 172 18.74 -6.40 -8.04
N ASP A 173 19.30 -7.33 -8.80
CA ASP A 173 20.66 -7.19 -9.31
C ASP A 173 20.76 -6.00 -10.26
N THR A 174 21.57 -5.01 -9.93
CA THR A 174 21.64 -3.74 -10.67
C THR A 174 22.36 -3.83 -12.01
N ILE A 175 22.97 -4.99 -12.34
CA ILE A 175 23.78 -5.20 -13.54
C ILE A 175 23.05 -6.08 -14.56
N THR A 176 22.37 -7.12 -14.11
CA THR A 176 21.84 -8.20 -14.95
C THR A 176 20.32 -8.30 -14.95
N SER A 177 19.63 -7.75 -13.94
CA SER A 177 18.17 -7.77 -13.86
C SER A 177 17.55 -6.80 -14.87
N ASN A 178 16.51 -7.23 -15.60
CA ASN A 178 15.67 -6.32 -16.38
C ASN A 178 14.74 -5.43 -15.51
N ASN A 179 14.73 -5.65 -14.19
CA ASN A 179 13.96 -4.88 -13.21
C ASN A 179 14.86 -4.07 -12.25
N ALA A 180 16.10 -3.79 -12.65
CA ALA A 180 17.02 -2.95 -11.89
C ALA A 180 16.38 -1.57 -11.61
N PHE A 181 16.48 -1.10 -10.35
CA PHE A 181 15.88 0.15 -9.88
C PHE A 181 14.36 0.26 -10.11
N LEU A 182 13.66 -0.88 -10.22
CA LEU A 182 12.22 -0.97 -10.45
C LEU A 182 11.76 -0.42 -11.82
N ARG A 183 12.65 -0.46 -12.83
CA ARG A 183 12.43 0.14 -14.15
C ARG A 183 12.07 -0.86 -15.25
N TYR A 184 11.53 -2.02 -14.88
CA TYR A 184 11.11 -2.98 -15.89
C TYR A 184 10.00 -2.38 -16.77
N GLU A 185 10.18 -2.52 -18.08
CA GLU A 185 9.24 -2.13 -19.13
C GLU A 185 9.41 -3.11 -20.30
N GLU A 186 8.32 -3.70 -20.79
CA GLU A 186 8.33 -4.64 -21.92
C GLU A 186 7.07 -4.47 -22.78
N LYS A 187 7.24 -4.46 -24.11
CA LYS A 187 6.11 -4.29 -25.04
C LYS A 187 5.18 -5.51 -25.02
N GLY A 188 3.88 -5.29 -24.89
CA GLY A 188 2.88 -6.35 -24.98
C GLY A 188 2.67 -6.86 -26.39
N LEU A 189 2.80 -8.17 -26.59
CA LEU A 189 2.69 -8.82 -27.90
C LEU A 189 1.27 -8.76 -28.50
N GLN A 190 0.25 -8.82 -27.65
CA GLN A 190 -1.17 -8.82 -28.07
C GLN A 190 -1.77 -7.41 -28.15
N ILE A 191 -0.97 -6.37 -27.88
CA ILE A 191 -1.43 -4.98 -27.90
C ILE A 191 -1.33 -4.46 -29.34
N PRO A 192 -2.41 -3.87 -29.90
CA PRO A 192 -2.38 -3.34 -31.26
C PRO A 192 -1.26 -2.32 -31.49
N GLU A 193 -0.74 -2.29 -32.72
CA GLU A 193 0.29 -1.31 -33.08
C GLU A 193 -0.28 0.11 -33.08
N GLY A 194 0.44 1.04 -32.45
CA GLY A 194 0.04 2.45 -32.34
C GLY A 194 -0.69 2.79 -31.05
N GLU A 195 -0.98 1.81 -30.18
CA GLU A 195 -1.55 2.07 -28.86
C GLU A 195 -0.57 2.85 -27.97
N PRO A 196 -1.00 3.97 -27.34
CA PRO A 196 -0.14 4.75 -26.45
C PRO A 196 0.35 3.97 -25.23
N ASP A 197 -0.51 3.12 -24.64
CA ASP A 197 -0.21 2.30 -23.47
C ASP A 197 0.11 0.86 -23.90
N SER A 198 1.29 0.65 -24.48
CA SER A 198 1.68 -0.66 -25.05
C SER A 198 2.70 -1.44 -24.23
N MET A 199 2.99 -0.99 -23.01
CA MET A 199 4.11 -1.49 -22.21
C MET A 199 3.63 -2.06 -20.88
N TYR A 200 4.04 -3.29 -20.58
CA TYR A 200 4.00 -3.81 -19.21
C TYR A 200 5.09 -3.13 -18.40
N VAL A 201 4.70 -2.48 -17.30
CA VAL A 201 5.62 -1.86 -16.35
C VAL A 201 5.66 -2.65 -15.05
N PHE A 202 6.74 -2.53 -14.27
CA PHE A 202 6.85 -3.19 -12.97
C PHE A 202 5.71 -2.77 -12.04
N GLU A 203 5.10 -3.72 -11.33
CA GLU A 203 3.98 -3.43 -10.43
C GLU A 203 4.21 -3.95 -8.99
N GLY A 204 4.84 -5.12 -8.81
CA GLY A 204 5.05 -5.63 -7.45
C GLY A 204 5.76 -6.98 -7.35
N TYR A 205 5.81 -7.49 -6.12
CA TYR A 205 6.41 -8.78 -5.76
C TYR A 205 5.41 -9.69 -5.03
N GLN A 206 5.51 -10.99 -5.26
CA GLN A 206 4.79 -12.04 -4.53
C GLN A 206 5.78 -13.06 -3.96
N VAL A 207 5.70 -13.33 -2.66
CA VAL A 207 6.54 -14.31 -1.97
C VAL A 207 5.68 -15.47 -1.50
N PHE A 208 6.11 -16.68 -1.83
CA PHE A 208 5.43 -17.93 -1.52
C PHE A 208 6.28 -18.77 -0.58
N GLN A 209 5.64 -19.35 0.44
CA GLN A 209 6.20 -20.50 1.15
C GLN A 209 5.84 -21.76 0.36
N LEU A 210 6.81 -22.65 0.15
CA LEU A 210 6.66 -23.94 -0.50
C LEU A 210 6.67 -25.08 0.53
N ARG A 211 5.93 -26.15 0.25
CA ARG A 211 5.83 -27.31 1.16
C ARG A 211 7.14 -28.12 1.26
N SER A 212 7.93 -28.17 0.19
CA SER A 212 9.17 -28.95 0.12
C SER A 212 10.13 -28.41 -0.95
N GLU A 213 11.42 -28.74 -0.82
CA GLU A 213 12.48 -28.34 -1.79
C GLU A 213 12.23 -28.83 -3.22
N SER A 214 11.57 -29.97 -3.37
CA SER A 214 11.33 -30.60 -4.68
C SER A 214 10.25 -29.90 -5.53
N ILE A 215 9.56 -28.89 -4.97
CA ILE A 215 8.54 -28.14 -5.70
C ILE A 215 9.26 -27.09 -6.54
N GLU A 216 9.12 -27.20 -7.86
CA GLU A 216 9.66 -26.20 -8.78
C GLU A 216 8.91 -24.87 -8.62
N ALA A 217 9.64 -23.76 -8.66
CA ALA A 217 9.08 -22.42 -8.51
C ALA A 217 8.45 -21.95 -9.83
N THR A 218 7.27 -22.50 -10.15
CA THR A 218 6.51 -22.25 -11.38
C THR A 218 5.09 -21.79 -11.07
N ARG A 219 4.47 -21.09 -12.03
CA ARG A 219 3.09 -20.60 -11.89
C ARG A 219 2.09 -21.67 -11.47
N GLU A 220 2.14 -22.84 -12.12
CA GLU A 220 1.24 -23.95 -11.83
C GLU A 220 1.33 -24.39 -10.36
N ASN A 221 2.54 -24.41 -9.79
CA ASN A 221 2.74 -24.77 -8.39
C ASN A 221 2.31 -23.64 -7.43
N PHE A 222 2.48 -22.37 -7.80
CA PHE A 222 2.02 -21.22 -7.00
C PHE A 222 0.50 -21.15 -6.87
N GLU A 223 -0.22 -21.75 -7.81
CA GLU A 223 -1.69 -21.77 -7.83
C GLU A 223 -2.28 -22.95 -7.03
N ASP A 224 -1.47 -23.96 -6.72
CA ASP A 224 -1.87 -25.10 -5.88
C ASP A 224 -1.54 -24.82 -4.40
N ILE A 225 -2.57 -24.48 -3.62
CA ILE A 225 -2.50 -24.21 -2.17
C ILE A 225 -1.94 -25.37 -1.33
N SER A 226 -1.89 -26.59 -1.88
CA SER A 226 -1.25 -27.76 -1.24
C SER A 226 0.26 -27.79 -1.44
N ARG A 227 0.79 -27.03 -2.40
CA ARG A 227 2.20 -26.95 -2.77
C ARG A 227 2.85 -25.63 -2.36
N ALA A 228 2.16 -24.52 -2.61
CA ALA A 228 2.64 -23.17 -2.34
C ALA A 228 1.54 -22.30 -1.73
N ARG A 229 1.91 -21.39 -0.83
CA ARG A 229 0.99 -20.40 -0.25
C ARG A 229 1.64 -19.03 -0.22
N LEU A 230 0.92 -18.01 -0.65
CA LEU A 230 1.37 -16.61 -0.59
C LEU A 230 1.54 -16.20 0.88
N VAL A 231 2.72 -15.73 1.26
CA VAL A 231 3.06 -15.29 2.62
C VAL A 231 3.34 -13.79 2.71
N PHE A 232 3.73 -13.16 1.60
CA PHE A 232 3.97 -11.74 1.53
C PHE A 232 3.73 -11.23 0.11
N GLN A 233 3.19 -10.02 0.00
CA GLN A 233 2.97 -9.33 -1.27
C GLN A 233 3.12 -7.83 -1.04
N THR A 234 3.71 -7.15 -2.01
CA THR A 234 3.89 -5.70 -2.01
C THR A 234 3.80 -5.18 -3.43
N ASP A 235 3.26 -3.98 -3.58
CA ASP A 235 2.88 -3.39 -4.85
C ASP A 235 3.09 -1.87 -4.84
N ILE A 236 3.35 -1.29 -6.02
CA ILE A 236 3.44 0.17 -6.17
C ILE A 236 2.13 0.79 -5.68
N ARG A 237 2.24 1.93 -5.00
CA ARG A 237 1.05 2.69 -4.60
C ARG A 237 0.50 3.48 -5.79
N ASN A 238 -0.55 2.99 -6.41
CA ASN A 238 -1.24 3.56 -7.57
C ASN A 238 -2.75 3.20 -7.52
N ASP A 239 -3.42 3.02 -8.65
CA ASP A 239 -4.87 2.72 -8.70
C ASP A 239 -5.16 1.21 -8.86
N ILE A 240 -4.13 0.37 -8.86
CA ILE A 240 -4.19 -1.04 -9.24
C ILE A 240 -4.31 -1.89 -7.97
N THR A 241 -5.52 -2.35 -7.67
CA THR A 241 -5.81 -3.13 -6.46
C THR A 241 -6.06 -4.61 -6.73
N SER A 242 -6.57 -4.97 -7.89
CA SER A 242 -6.81 -6.37 -8.25
C SER A 242 -6.59 -6.57 -9.74
N ILE A 243 -5.78 -7.57 -10.07
CA ILE A 243 -5.43 -7.87 -11.46
C ILE A 243 -5.98 -9.25 -11.80
N TYR A 244 -6.71 -9.33 -12.91
CA TYR A 244 -7.34 -10.55 -13.40
C TYR A 244 -6.88 -10.85 -14.81
N ASN A 245 -6.38 -12.07 -15.02
CA ASN A 245 -6.22 -12.60 -16.37
C ASN A 245 -7.43 -13.47 -16.70
N TRP A 246 -7.86 -13.46 -17.95
CA TRP A 246 -9.01 -14.18 -18.44
C TRP A 246 -8.57 -15.39 -19.25
N PHE A 247 -9.18 -16.54 -18.97
CA PHE A 247 -8.84 -17.80 -19.63
C PHE A 247 -10.08 -18.44 -20.23
N PRO A 248 -10.00 -18.98 -21.46
CA PRO A 248 -11.10 -19.73 -22.05
C PRO A 248 -11.25 -21.08 -21.34
N VAL A 249 -12.50 -21.43 -21.01
CA VAL A 249 -12.90 -22.73 -20.46
C VAL A 249 -14.06 -23.27 -21.29
N ASP A 250 -14.06 -24.58 -21.54
CA ASP A 250 -15.15 -25.22 -22.29
C ASP A 250 -16.50 -25.01 -21.58
N ASP A 251 -17.49 -24.49 -22.30
CA ASP A 251 -18.86 -24.39 -21.80
C ASP A 251 -19.53 -25.78 -21.90
N PRO A 252 -19.97 -26.39 -20.78
CA PRO A 252 -20.70 -27.65 -20.85
C PRO A 252 -22.08 -27.56 -21.51
N PHE A 253 -22.57 -26.36 -21.83
CA PHE A 253 -23.91 -26.09 -22.39
C PHE A 253 -23.90 -25.37 -23.75
N ALA A 254 -22.76 -24.93 -24.25
CA ALA A 254 -22.61 -24.25 -25.54
C ALA A 254 -21.37 -24.75 -26.29
N ASP A 255 -21.32 -24.53 -27.61
CA ASP A 255 -20.18 -24.93 -28.44
C ASP A 255 -19.01 -23.92 -28.37
N ASP A 256 -19.18 -22.79 -27.68
CA ASP A 256 -18.15 -21.75 -27.50
C ASP A 256 -17.52 -21.79 -26.11
N ALA A 257 -16.23 -21.46 -26.02
CA ALA A 257 -15.54 -21.34 -24.74
C ALA A 257 -15.99 -20.08 -23.99
N ILE A 258 -16.23 -20.21 -22.69
CA ILE A 258 -16.50 -19.08 -21.79
C ILE A 258 -15.19 -18.52 -21.23
N MET A 259 -15.07 -17.19 -21.17
CA MET A 259 -13.94 -16.53 -20.55
C MET A 259 -14.14 -16.42 -19.05
N VAL A 260 -13.28 -17.08 -18.27
CA VAL A 260 -13.34 -17.09 -16.81
C VAL A 260 -12.22 -16.22 -16.25
N PRO A 261 -12.52 -15.27 -15.33
CA PRO A 261 -11.50 -14.46 -14.71
C PRO A 261 -10.75 -15.27 -13.64
N LYS A 262 -9.42 -15.15 -13.66
CA LYS A 262 -8.55 -15.67 -12.62
C LYS A 262 -7.83 -14.50 -11.96
N ARG A 263 -8.04 -14.34 -10.66
CA ARG A 263 -7.37 -13.30 -9.89
C ARG A 263 -5.89 -13.66 -9.74
N MET A 264 -5.03 -12.84 -10.31
CA MET A 264 -3.58 -13.03 -10.27
C MET A 264 -2.95 -12.30 -9.09
N VAL A 265 -3.50 -11.14 -8.76
CA VAL A 265 -3.03 -10.25 -7.68
C VAL A 265 -4.24 -9.71 -6.93
N ALA A 266 -4.14 -9.69 -5.60
CA ALA A 266 -4.98 -8.91 -4.71
C ALA A 266 -4.06 -7.93 -3.97
N GLY A 267 -3.78 -6.80 -4.63
CA GLY A 267 -2.86 -5.76 -4.21
C GLY A 267 -3.30 -5.10 -2.91
N THR A 268 -2.33 -4.75 -2.06
CA THR A 268 -2.62 -3.96 -0.86
C THR A 268 -2.57 -2.47 -1.16
N ASN A 269 -1.88 -2.09 -2.23
CA ASN A 269 -1.68 -0.73 -2.69
C ASN A 269 -1.05 0.18 -1.60
N ARG A 270 -0.09 -0.38 -0.85
CA ARG A 270 0.55 0.27 0.31
C ARG A 270 1.96 0.78 0.04
N GLY A 271 2.44 0.66 -1.19
CA GLY A 271 3.82 0.96 -1.56
C GLY A 271 4.75 -0.23 -1.39
N LEU A 272 5.96 -0.07 -1.91
CA LEU A 272 6.94 -1.13 -2.01
C LEU A 272 7.71 -1.31 -0.70
N ARG A 273 7.74 -2.56 -0.22
CA ARG A 273 8.52 -3.00 0.93
C ARG A 273 9.54 -4.05 0.46
N HIS A 274 10.78 -3.85 0.87
CA HIS A 274 11.91 -4.70 0.55
C HIS A 274 12.36 -5.55 1.72
N SER A 275 11.81 -5.35 2.92
CA SER A 275 12.00 -6.24 4.06
C SER A 275 10.66 -6.70 4.67
N PHE A 276 10.64 -7.92 5.21
CA PHE A 276 9.48 -8.48 5.90
C PHE A 276 9.86 -9.60 6.87
N ARG A 277 9.03 -9.80 7.90
CA ARG A 277 9.22 -10.83 8.92
C ARG A 277 8.24 -11.98 8.74
N ILE A 278 8.73 -13.21 8.90
CA ILE A 278 7.94 -14.44 8.99
C ILE A 278 8.24 -15.13 10.33
N ILE A 279 7.19 -15.37 11.11
CA ILE A 279 7.22 -16.13 12.37
C ILE A 279 6.30 -17.37 12.32
N GLU A 280 5.59 -17.57 11.20
CA GLU A 280 4.63 -18.66 11.03
C GLU A 280 4.97 -19.59 9.84
N ASP A 281 4.74 -20.89 10.03
CA ASP A 281 4.70 -21.93 9.01
C ASP A 281 3.27 -22.12 8.50
N VAL A 282 2.99 -21.63 7.30
CA VAL A 282 1.64 -21.72 6.72
C VAL A 282 1.22 -23.14 6.34
N PHE A 283 2.11 -24.14 6.38
CA PHE A 283 1.77 -25.55 6.15
C PHE A 283 1.59 -26.36 7.43
N SER A 284 1.75 -25.75 8.61
CA SER A 284 1.46 -26.40 9.88
C SER A 284 -0.04 -26.40 10.17
N ASP A 285 -0.59 -27.56 10.51
CA ASP A 285 -2.01 -27.74 10.86
C ASP A 285 -2.31 -27.39 12.33
N ASP A 286 -1.29 -27.44 13.21
CA ASP A 286 -1.39 -27.20 14.66
C ASP A 286 -0.74 -25.86 15.05
N ASP A 287 0.39 -25.91 15.78
CA ASP A 287 1.19 -24.75 16.13
C ASP A 287 1.90 -24.23 14.87
N ARG A 288 1.60 -22.99 14.51
CA ARG A 288 2.17 -22.34 13.34
C ARG A 288 3.52 -21.70 13.62
N ALA A 289 3.97 -21.60 14.86
CA ALA A 289 5.28 -21.02 15.15
C ALA A 289 6.40 -21.74 14.37
N LEU A 290 7.37 -20.97 13.87
CA LEU A 290 8.54 -21.57 13.24
C LEU A 290 9.31 -22.43 14.25
N ILE A 291 9.83 -23.55 13.77
CA ILE A 291 10.59 -24.51 14.56
C ILE A 291 12.06 -24.33 14.20
N ASN A 292 12.88 -23.98 15.19
CA ASN A 292 14.31 -23.86 14.98
C ASN A 292 14.92 -25.15 14.42
N HIS A 293 15.90 -24.97 13.54
CA HIS A 293 16.65 -26.03 12.86
C HIS A 293 15.80 -26.86 11.87
N LYS A 294 14.51 -26.55 11.67
CA LYS A 294 13.68 -27.09 10.57
C LYS A 294 13.97 -26.30 9.29
N LYS A 295 13.96 -26.98 8.14
CA LYS A 295 14.10 -26.32 6.84
C LYS A 295 12.76 -25.79 6.38
N TYR A 296 12.78 -24.59 5.83
CA TYR A 296 11.64 -23.94 5.19
C TYR A 296 12.05 -23.48 3.79
N TYR A 297 11.07 -23.44 2.89
CA TYR A 297 11.30 -23.22 1.47
C TYR A 297 10.50 -22.04 0.99
N PHE A 298 11.14 -21.10 0.29
CA PHE A 298 10.51 -19.88 -0.19
C PHE A 298 10.87 -19.60 -1.64
N ALA A 299 9.98 -18.95 -2.37
CA ALA A 299 10.23 -18.42 -3.70
C ALA A 299 9.61 -17.03 -3.82
N VAL A 300 10.24 -16.18 -4.63
CA VAL A 300 9.73 -14.84 -4.95
C VAL A 300 9.59 -14.69 -6.45
N VAL A 301 8.53 -14.02 -6.86
CA VAL A 301 8.32 -13.58 -8.25
C VAL A 301 8.06 -12.08 -8.26
N ALA A 302 8.52 -11.42 -9.32
CA ALA A 302 8.11 -10.07 -9.67
C ALA A 302 7.01 -10.16 -10.74
N TYR A 303 6.15 -9.15 -10.84
CA TYR A 303 5.16 -9.08 -11.90
C TYR A 303 5.03 -7.66 -12.45
N GLY A 304 4.67 -7.59 -13.72
CA GLY A 304 4.33 -6.35 -14.41
C GLY A 304 2.84 -6.25 -14.73
N TYR A 305 2.40 -5.04 -15.00
CA TYR A 305 1.01 -4.70 -15.31
C TYR A 305 0.92 -3.82 -16.56
N ASN A 306 -0.11 -4.07 -17.37
CA ASN A 306 -0.59 -3.19 -18.43
C ASN A 306 -2.09 -3.45 -18.63
N ASN A 307 -2.89 -2.44 -18.93
CA ASN A 307 -4.31 -2.61 -19.25
C ASN A 307 -4.74 -1.55 -20.27
N PHE A 308 -4.26 -1.68 -21.50
CA PHE A 308 -4.47 -0.67 -22.55
C PHE A 308 -5.97 -0.45 -22.85
N GLU A 309 -6.76 -1.52 -22.75
CA GLU A 309 -8.21 -1.48 -22.92
C GLU A 309 -8.87 -2.54 -22.04
N GLN A 310 -9.90 -2.13 -21.30
CA GLN A 310 -10.62 -3.00 -20.38
C GLN A 310 -11.26 -4.19 -21.12
N PHE A 311 -10.93 -5.41 -20.71
CA PHE A 311 -11.48 -6.62 -21.31
C PHE A 311 -13.01 -6.72 -21.18
N ASN A 312 -13.67 -7.01 -22.30
CA ASN A 312 -15.11 -7.30 -22.35
C ASN A 312 -15.34 -8.82 -22.47
N TRP A 313 -15.66 -9.48 -21.36
CA TRP A 313 -15.93 -10.92 -21.35
C TRP A 313 -17.14 -11.36 -22.20
N ARG A 314 -18.05 -10.44 -22.58
CA ARG A 314 -19.19 -10.73 -23.47
C ARG A 314 -18.81 -10.68 -24.95
N GLU A 315 -17.77 -9.93 -25.27
CA GLU A 315 -17.22 -9.74 -26.61
C GLU A 315 -15.70 -9.93 -26.49
N PRO A 316 -15.22 -11.19 -26.36
CA PRO A 316 -13.83 -11.51 -26.05
C PRO A 316 -12.80 -10.96 -27.06
N GLU A 317 -13.26 -10.44 -28.19
CA GLU A 317 -12.43 -9.73 -29.17
C GLU A 317 -12.08 -8.28 -28.76
N ILE A 318 -12.67 -7.75 -27.69
CA ILE A 318 -12.50 -6.37 -27.21
C ILE A 318 -11.73 -6.32 -25.89
N GLY A 319 -10.65 -5.53 -25.86
CA GLY A 319 -9.80 -5.30 -24.70
C GLY A 319 -8.72 -6.35 -24.45
N GLN A 320 -8.00 -6.19 -23.33
CA GLN A 320 -6.84 -7.00 -22.97
C GLN A 320 -7.18 -8.12 -21.99
N ASP A 321 -7.13 -9.37 -22.45
CA ASP A 321 -7.40 -10.56 -21.64
C ASP A 321 -6.31 -10.87 -20.59
N ARG A 322 -5.09 -10.36 -20.78
CA ARG A 322 -3.94 -10.62 -19.89
C ARG A 322 -3.28 -9.35 -19.33
N PRO A 323 -3.89 -8.62 -18.39
CA PRO A 323 -3.24 -7.48 -17.77
C PRO A 323 -2.01 -7.79 -16.88
N TYR A 324 -1.90 -9.02 -16.37
CA TYR A 324 -0.79 -9.46 -15.52
C TYR A 324 0.27 -10.25 -16.30
N LEU A 325 1.54 -9.87 -16.12
CA LEU A 325 2.71 -10.56 -16.68
C LEU A 325 3.70 -10.97 -15.59
N GLU A 326 3.86 -12.28 -15.37
CA GLU A 326 4.77 -12.84 -14.35
C GLU A 326 6.22 -12.92 -14.85
N GLY A 327 7.15 -12.59 -13.95
CA GLY A 327 8.58 -12.83 -14.11
C GLY A 327 8.96 -14.31 -14.14
N THR A 328 9.78 -14.71 -15.10
CA THR A 328 10.24 -16.12 -15.24
C THR A 328 11.74 -16.33 -15.03
N ARG A 329 12.52 -15.25 -14.86
CA ARG A 329 13.97 -15.34 -14.61
C ARG A 329 14.30 -15.01 -13.17
N ASN A 330 15.41 -15.58 -12.71
CA ASN A 330 15.86 -15.56 -11.31
C ASN A 330 14.86 -16.13 -10.28
N VAL A 331 13.78 -16.77 -10.73
CA VAL A 331 12.84 -17.47 -9.85
C VAL A 331 13.51 -18.76 -9.37
N ARG A 332 13.80 -18.83 -8.06
CA ARG A 332 14.49 -19.97 -7.44
C ARG A 332 13.93 -20.28 -6.05
N VAL A 333 14.18 -21.50 -5.59
CA VAL A 333 13.79 -21.94 -4.25
C VAL A 333 14.90 -21.64 -3.25
N TYR A 334 14.57 -20.89 -2.21
CA TYR A 334 15.43 -20.56 -1.09
C TYR A 334 15.14 -21.49 0.08
N THR A 335 16.18 -22.17 0.59
CA THR A 335 16.07 -23.02 1.77
C THR A 335 16.66 -22.31 2.99
N VAL A 336 15.82 -22.04 3.98
CA VAL A 336 16.15 -21.26 5.18
C VAL A 336 15.91 -22.08 6.44
N VAL A 337 16.65 -21.79 7.51
CA VAL A 337 16.62 -22.56 8.74
C VAL A 337 16.67 -21.61 9.94
N PRO A 338 15.53 -21.27 10.59
CA PRO A 338 15.52 -20.41 11.77
C PRO A 338 16.35 -21.03 12.90
N ARG A 339 17.03 -20.19 13.68
CA ARG A 339 17.91 -20.63 14.77
C ARG A 339 18.22 -19.49 15.74
N PRO A 340 18.43 -19.79 17.03
CA PRO A 340 18.86 -18.79 17.99
C PRO A 340 20.26 -18.25 17.68
N THR A 341 20.47 -16.98 18.01
CA THR A 341 21.78 -16.33 17.96
C THR A 341 22.61 -16.76 19.17
N VAL A 342 23.74 -17.43 18.95
CA VAL A 342 24.57 -18.03 20.02
C VAL A 342 25.89 -17.29 20.29
N TYR A 343 26.17 -16.22 19.55
CA TYR A 343 27.44 -15.48 19.62
C TYR A 343 27.27 -13.97 19.80
N LYS A 344 26.07 -13.44 19.55
CA LYS A 344 25.72 -12.02 19.69
C LYS A 344 24.48 -11.91 20.58
N GLN A 345 24.49 -10.96 21.49
CA GLN A 345 23.30 -10.45 22.14
C GLN A 345 22.68 -9.36 21.26
N LEU A 346 21.40 -9.52 20.93
CA LEU A 346 20.64 -8.54 20.16
C LEU A 346 20.04 -7.51 21.11
N ASN A 347 20.15 -6.24 20.72
CA ASN A 347 19.61 -5.11 21.48
C ASN A 347 18.50 -4.36 20.70
N ALA A 348 18.09 -4.92 19.57
CA ALA A 348 17.06 -4.41 18.67
C ALA A 348 16.23 -5.58 18.15
N ASP A 349 14.98 -5.28 17.80
CA ASP A 349 14.09 -6.20 17.09
C ASP A 349 13.82 -5.68 15.67
N TYR A 350 13.36 -6.55 14.78
CA TYR A 350 12.91 -6.13 13.46
C TYR A 350 11.71 -5.17 13.57
N GLY A 351 11.79 -4.05 12.87
CA GLY A 351 10.75 -3.02 12.84
C GLY A 351 10.87 -2.00 13.97
N ASP A 352 11.88 -2.08 14.83
CA ASP A 352 12.18 -1.04 15.81
C ASP A 352 12.41 0.30 15.09
N GLY A 353 11.59 1.30 15.42
CA GLY A 353 11.75 2.66 14.91
C GLY A 353 12.88 3.42 15.62
N VAL A 354 13.27 4.56 15.06
CA VAL A 354 14.26 5.47 15.67
C VAL A 354 13.64 6.83 15.96
N PRO A 355 14.08 7.54 17.02
CA PRO A 355 13.67 8.92 17.25
C PRO A 355 14.23 9.82 16.15
N ILE A 356 13.42 10.77 15.69
CA ILE A 356 13.76 11.67 14.59
C ILE A 356 13.63 13.11 15.09
N THR A 357 14.60 13.94 14.76
CA THR A 357 14.57 15.39 14.92
C THR A 357 14.44 16.01 13.54
N ARG A 358 13.45 16.88 13.34
CA ARG A 358 13.37 17.66 12.10
C ARG A 358 14.34 18.83 12.17
N LEU A 359 15.17 18.97 11.15
CA LEU A 359 16.07 20.11 10.98
C LEU A 359 15.44 21.16 10.06
N GLU A 360 14.97 20.75 8.87
CA GLU A 360 14.45 21.65 7.84
C GLU A 360 13.29 21.03 7.05
N GLY A 361 12.53 21.89 6.36
CA GLY A 361 11.46 21.51 5.44
C GLY A 361 10.10 21.22 6.09
N THR A 362 9.10 20.99 5.25
CA THR A 362 7.72 20.70 5.69
C THR A 362 7.16 19.48 4.97
N GLY A 363 6.04 18.97 5.47
CA GLY A 363 5.43 17.77 4.96
C GLY A 363 5.76 16.53 5.79
N THR A 364 4.89 15.55 5.63
CA THR A 364 4.83 14.31 6.38
C THR A 364 4.51 13.20 5.38
N GLY A 365 5.24 12.09 5.46
CA GLY A 365 4.82 10.90 4.75
C GLY A 365 3.49 10.37 5.32
N ARG A 366 3.33 9.05 5.29
CA ARG A 366 2.15 8.40 5.87
C ARG A 366 2.29 8.07 7.36
N ASN A 367 3.31 8.60 8.01
CA ASN A 367 3.60 8.26 9.39
C ASN A 367 2.68 9.00 10.34
N PHE A 368 2.17 8.27 11.33
CA PHE A 368 1.42 8.87 12.42
C PHE A 368 2.38 9.64 13.33
N LEU A 369 2.42 10.97 13.21
CA LEU A 369 3.37 11.77 13.96
C LEU A 369 3.14 11.67 15.47
N GLN A 370 4.20 11.46 16.23
CA GLN A 370 4.18 11.45 17.69
C GLN A 370 5.38 12.23 18.22
N LEU A 371 5.10 13.35 18.90
CA LEU A 371 6.14 14.14 19.54
C LEU A 371 6.80 13.35 20.68
N GLU A 372 8.08 13.61 20.91
CA GLU A 372 8.81 13.08 22.07
C GLU A 372 8.16 13.60 23.38
N GLU A 373 8.26 12.80 24.45
CA GLU A 373 7.73 13.14 25.77
C GLU A 373 8.32 14.48 26.26
N GLY A 374 7.47 15.36 26.80
CA GLY A 374 7.88 16.67 27.32
C GLY A 374 7.88 17.81 26.30
N ILE A 375 7.91 17.54 24.99
CA ILE A 375 7.92 18.59 23.95
C ILE A 375 6.62 19.40 23.96
N ARG A 376 5.47 18.74 24.11
CA ARG A 376 4.16 19.42 24.12
C ARG A 376 4.02 20.35 25.31
N GLU A 377 4.50 19.92 26.47
CA GLU A 377 4.52 20.66 27.72
C GLU A 377 5.46 21.86 27.59
N ALA A 378 6.65 21.69 27.00
CA ALA A 378 7.57 22.78 26.74
C ALA A 378 6.98 23.85 25.80
N ILE A 379 6.21 23.43 24.79
CA ILE A 379 5.48 24.36 23.89
C ILE A 379 4.40 25.11 24.66
N ALA A 380 3.62 24.41 25.50
CA ALA A 380 2.57 25.02 26.31
C ALA A 380 3.12 26.04 27.32
N ASP A 381 4.26 25.72 27.94
CA ASP A 381 4.91 26.50 28.99
C ASP A 381 5.81 27.62 28.41
N GLY A 382 6.00 27.67 27.09
CA GLY A 382 6.81 28.68 26.41
C GLY A 382 8.33 28.49 26.59
N THR A 383 8.76 27.27 26.91
CA THR A 383 10.17 26.88 27.10
C THR A 383 10.73 26.04 25.96
N PHE A 384 9.97 25.85 24.88
CA PHE A 384 10.39 25.11 23.70
C PHE A 384 11.61 25.77 23.02
N ASP A 385 12.61 24.96 22.70
CA ASP A 385 13.90 25.39 22.13
C ASP A 385 13.87 25.55 20.60
N GLY A 386 12.77 25.16 19.95
CA GLY A 386 12.60 25.20 18.51
C GLY A 386 12.95 23.88 17.80
N GLU A 387 13.53 22.91 18.50
CA GLU A 387 13.89 21.62 17.92
C GLU A 387 12.75 20.62 18.03
N LEU A 388 12.13 20.30 16.89
CA LEU A 388 11.00 19.39 16.87
C LEU A 388 11.46 17.94 16.84
N ARG A 389 11.31 17.27 17.98
CA ARG A 389 11.72 15.88 18.19
C ARG A 389 10.51 14.95 18.29
N TYR A 390 10.62 13.81 17.65
CA TYR A 390 9.58 12.80 17.55
C TYR A 390 10.00 11.52 18.26
N ALA A 391 9.01 10.86 18.86
CA ALA A 391 9.17 9.53 19.45
C ALA A 391 9.63 8.52 18.39
N SER A 392 10.23 7.42 18.86
CA SER A 392 10.66 6.31 18.00
C SER A 392 9.51 5.83 17.08
N GLY A 393 9.76 5.84 15.77
CA GLY A 393 8.76 5.47 14.75
C GLY A 393 7.66 6.50 14.50
N GLY A 394 7.59 7.58 15.26
CA GLY A 394 6.59 8.65 15.15
C GLY A 394 7.07 9.89 14.39
N GLY A 395 8.14 9.78 13.61
CA GLY A 395 8.71 10.88 12.85
C GLY A 395 8.13 11.05 11.44
N PRO A 396 8.45 12.17 10.76
CA PRO A 396 7.93 12.48 9.42
C PRO A 396 8.43 11.52 8.32
N ILE A 397 9.58 10.87 8.55
CA ILE A 397 10.14 9.81 7.69
C ILE A 397 10.09 8.47 8.44
N ASP A 398 9.94 7.35 7.71
CA ASP A 398 9.94 6.01 8.30
C ASP A 398 11.36 5.44 8.25
N VAL A 399 11.98 5.32 9.43
CA VAL A 399 13.30 4.71 9.60
C VAL A 399 13.16 3.57 10.60
N MET A 400 13.44 2.36 10.15
CA MET A 400 13.29 1.15 10.97
C MET A 400 14.51 0.25 10.90
N ILE A 401 14.78 -0.47 11.99
CA ILE A 401 15.82 -1.50 12.03
C ILE A 401 15.30 -2.74 11.31
N PHE A 402 15.92 -3.11 10.20
CA PHE A 402 15.58 -4.34 9.48
C PHE A 402 16.56 -5.48 9.80
N ASN A 403 17.82 -5.17 10.18
CA ASN A 403 18.82 -6.17 10.53
C ASN A 403 19.36 -5.97 11.95
N PRO A 404 18.74 -6.61 12.95
CA PRO A 404 19.22 -6.57 14.33
C PRO A 404 20.65 -7.09 14.56
N LEU A 405 21.19 -7.94 13.66
CA LEU A 405 22.54 -8.50 13.82
C LEU A 405 23.64 -7.48 13.49
N ASP A 406 23.38 -6.58 12.56
CA ASP A 406 24.38 -5.69 11.95
C ASP A 406 24.00 -4.21 12.02
N VAL A 407 22.96 -3.85 12.78
CA VAL A 407 22.63 -2.44 13.06
C VAL A 407 23.78 -1.75 13.77
N VAL A 408 24.10 -0.53 13.32
CA VAL A 408 25.24 0.25 13.82
C VAL A 408 24.74 1.47 14.58
N ASP A 409 25.14 1.58 15.85
CA ASP A 409 24.89 2.77 16.66
C ASP A 409 25.63 3.97 16.05
N GLY A 410 24.98 5.12 15.98
CA GLY A 410 25.54 6.29 15.35
C GLY A 410 24.54 7.44 15.19
N GLU A 411 25.08 8.55 14.69
CA GLU A 411 24.32 9.75 14.35
C GLU A 411 24.23 9.88 12.83
N TYR A 412 23.01 10.06 12.34
CA TYR A 412 22.72 10.06 10.91
C TYR A 412 21.91 11.29 10.54
N GLN A 413 22.17 11.83 9.36
CA GLN A 413 21.39 12.92 8.77
C GLN A 413 20.87 12.50 7.39
N LEU A 414 19.57 12.64 7.18
CA LEU A 414 18.93 12.46 5.88
C LEU A 414 18.62 13.83 5.27
N THR A 415 19.02 14.06 4.03
CA THR A 415 18.78 15.32 3.30
C THR A 415 18.20 15.04 1.91
N PHE A 416 17.17 15.79 1.53
CA PHE A 416 16.56 15.72 0.20
C PHE A 416 17.40 16.49 -0.83
N PHE A 417 17.28 16.12 -2.10
CA PHE A 417 17.85 16.85 -3.24
C PHE A 417 17.04 16.57 -4.51
N ASP A 418 17.10 17.47 -5.49
CA ASP A 418 16.50 17.25 -6.80
C ASP A 418 17.34 17.82 -7.95
N GLU A 419 16.83 17.65 -9.17
CA GLU A 419 17.51 18.08 -10.40
C GLU A 419 17.33 19.58 -10.70
N ASP A 420 16.42 20.28 -9.99
CA ASP A 420 16.11 21.70 -10.18
C ASP A 420 16.25 22.50 -8.87
N PRO A 421 17.51 22.78 -8.45
CA PRO A 421 17.79 23.45 -7.20
C PRO A 421 17.37 24.93 -7.18
N ASP A 422 17.10 25.53 -8.35
CA ASP A 422 16.70 26.92 -8.48
C ASP A 422 15.18 27.11 -8.36
N SER A 423 14.39 26.05 -8.57
CA SER A 423 12.93 26.06 -8.42
C SER A 423 12.45 26.34 -6.99
N GLU A 424 11.22 26.86 -6.88
CA GLU A 424 10.55 27.11 -5.59
C GLU A 424 9.84 25.88 -5.02
N ASN A 425 9.69 24.80 -5.79
CA ASN A 425 8.97 23.59 -5.40
C ASN A 425 9.92 22.39 -5.40
N LEU A 426 9.69 21.42 -4.52
CA LEU A 426 10.37 20.13 -4.59
C LEU A 426 9.99 19.41 -5.90
N ALA A 427 10.96 18.95 -6.68
CA ALA A 427 10.66 18.21 -7.92
C ALA A 427 9.97 16.87 -7.60
N SER A 428 9.10 16.37 -8.50
CA SER A 428 8.41 15.09 -8.29
C SER A 428 9.37 13.91 -8.19
N ASN A 429 10.47 13.95 -8.95
CA ASN A 429 11.53 12.94 -8.93
C ASN A 429 12.63 13.22 -7.89
N ALA A 430 12.36 14.07 -6.89
CA ALA A 430 13.31 14.36 -5.82
C ALA A 430 13.78 13.06 -5.14
N ARG A 431 15.01 13.08 -4.64
CA ARG A 431 15.70 11.95 -4.02
C ARG A 431 16.20 12.37 -2.64
N TRP A 432 16.73 11.41 -1.89
CA TRP A 432 17.31 11.68 -0.58
C TRP A 432 18.64 10.95 -0.41
N GLU A 433 19.47 11.49 0.49
CA GLU A 433 20.76 10.94 0.86
C GLU A 433 20.87 10.88 2.39
N VAL A 434 21.32 9.73 2.93
CA VAL A 434 21.67 9.59 4.33
C VAL A 434 23.18 9.66 4.49
N THR A 435 23.64 10.46 5.45
CA THR A 435 25.04 10.61 5.84
C THR A 435 25.24 10.11 7.25
N ASN A 436 26.23 9.24 7.47
CA ASN A 436 26.71 8.90 8.82
C ASN A 436 27.66 10.02 9.27
N LEU A 437 27.29 10.74 10.34
CA LEU A 437 28.03 11.92 10.80
C LEU A 437 29.36 11.58 11.48
N GLY A 438 29.51 10.34 11.97
CA GLY A 438 30.76 9.85 12.56
C GLY A 438 31.82 9.46 11.52
N THR A 439 31.41 8.89 10.38
CA THR A 439 32.34 8.40 9.34
C THR A 439 32.42 9.30 8.10
N GLY A 440 31.39 10.10 7.84
CA GLY A 440 31.23 10.91 6.62
C GLY A 440 30.80 10.11 5.39
N GLU A 441 30.46 8.83 5.54
CA GLU A 441 29.95 8.00 4.45
C GLU A 441 28.49 8.34 4.12
N THR A 442 28.14 8.26 2.83
CA THR A 442 26.78 8.57 2.35
C THR A 442 26.15 7.43 1.56
N VAL A 443 24.81 7.42 1.55
CA VAL A 443 23.96 6.47 0.83
C VAL A 443 22.80 7.24 0.21
N ARG A 444 22.58 7.07 -1.11
CA ARG A 444 21.51 7.75 -1.85
C ARG A 444 20.36 6.82 -2.18
N SER A 445 19.15 7.38 -2.30
CA SER A 445 17.97 6.65 -2.75
C SER A 445 18.11 6.18 -4.20
N GLU A 446 17.71 4.94 -4.45
CA GLU A 446 17.72 4.33 -5.79
C GLU A 446 16.63 4.92 -6.70
N THR A 447 15.45 5.16 -6.12
CA THR A 447 14.28 5.76 -6.75
C THR A 447 14.06 7.20 -6.27
N GLY A 448 13.23 7.95 -7.01
CA GLY A 448 12.69 9.21 -6.52
C GLY A 448 11.58 8.96 -5.50
N ILE A 449 11.17 10.03 -4.81
CA ILE A 449 10.06 10.00 -3.85
C ILE A 449 8.70 9.89 -4.54
N ASP A 450 8.61 10.01 -5.87
CA ASP A 450 7.39 9.74 -6.64
C ASP A 450 6.88 8.30 -6.50
N VAL A 451 7.75 7.38 -6.07
CA VAL A 451 7.40 6.00 -5.72
C VAL A 451 7.60 5.80 -4.23
N LEU A 452 6.54 5.46 -3.50
CA LEU A 452 6.64 5.06 -2.09
C LEU A 452 7.41 3.75 -1.98
N ASN A 453 8.67 3.84 -1.57
CA ASN A 453 9.63 2.74 -1.62
C ASN A 453 10.47 2.64 -0.35
N GLU A 454 10.65 1.42 0.15
CA GLU A 454 11.62 1.09 1.20
C GLU A 454 13.02 0.89 0.60
N THR A 455 13.97 1.72 0.97
CA THR A 455 15.39 1.53 0.64
C THR A 455 16.14 0.93 1.82
N LEU A 456 16.74 -0.25 1.62
CA LEU A 456 17.54 -0.92 2.64
C LEU A 456 18.96 -0.31 2.72
N ILE A 457 19.37 0.11 3.91
CA ILE A 457 20.73 0.63 4.18
C ILE A 457 21.52 -0.43 4.95
N GLY A 458 21.85 -1.52 4.25
CA GLY A 458 22.34 -2.74 4.90
C GLY A 458 23.70 -2.63 5.56
N ARG A 459 24.55 -1.69 5.15
CA ARG A 459 25.82 -1.39 5.83
C ARG A 459 25.66 -0.90 7.28
N TRP A 460 24.50 -0.34 7.61
CA TRP A 460 24.19 0.19 8.94
C TRP A 460 22.96 -0.48 9.58
N GLY A 461 22.38 -1.49 8.92
CA GLY A 461 21.32 -2.38 9.43
C GLY A 461 19.92 -1.79 9.57
N PHE A 462 19.65 -0.61 9.01
CA PHE A 462 18.32 0.03 9.00
C PHE A 462 17.83 0.32 7.59
N SER A 463 16.53 0.55 7.43
CA SER A 463 15.91 0.94 6.17
C SER A 463 15.22 2.29 6.31
N VAL A 464 15.00 2.93 5.18
CA VAL A 464 14.32 4.22 5.08
C VAL A 464 13.20 4.08 4.06
N THR A 465 11.97 4.39 4.46
CA THR A 465 10.80 4.40 3.56
C THR A 465 10.29 5.82 3.41
N ILE A 466 10.36 6.31 2.17
CA ILE A 466 9.91 7.66 1.81
C ILE A 466 9.16 7.57 0.49
N GLY A 467 8.03 8.26 0.43
CA GLY A 467 7.25 8.49 -0.78
C GLY A 467 6.51 9.81 -0.66
N GLN A 468 6.24 10.44 -1.79
CA GLN A 468 5.53 11.69 -1.89
C GLN A 468 4.04 11.42 -1.79
N GLU A 469 3.39 12.12 -0.88
CA GLU A 469 1.97 11.99 -0.63
C GLU A 469 1.21 13.18 -1.20
N THR A 470 -0.05 12.97 -1.56
CA THR A 470 -0.94 14.09 -1.87
C THR A 470 -1.57 14.64 -0.60
N ALA A 471 -1.92 15.92 -0.63
CA ALA A 471 -2.72 16.52 0.41
C ALA A 471 -4.12 15.85 0.49
N PRO A 472 -4.78 15.89 1.66
CA PRO A 472 -6.14 15.40 1.80
C PRO A 472 -7.11 16.08 0.83
N GLY A 473 -8.10 15.37 0.30
CA GLY A 473 -9.07 15.92 -0.65
C GLY A 473 -8.54 16.17 -2.06
N THR A 474 -7.34 15.68 -2.41
CA THR A 474 -6.78 15.79 -3.78
C THR A 474 -7.19 14.59 -4.65
N ASN A 475 -6.92 13.36 -4.20
CA ASN A 475 -7.12 12.13 -4.98
C ASN A 475 -8.20 11.22 -4.35
N VAL A 476 -9.37 11.81 -4.05
CA VAL A 476 -10.40 11.20 -3.18
C VAL A 476 -11.01 9.88 -3.68
N PHE A 477 -10.94 9.60 -4.98
CA PHE A 477 -11.45 8.35 -5.58
C PHE A 477 -10.39 7.26 -5.70
N ILE A 478 -9.13 7.62 -5.47
CA ILE A 478 -7.94 6.76 -5.58
C ILE A 478 -7.48 6.39 -4.17
N ASP A 479 -7.23 7.41 -3.35
CA ASP A 479 -6.85 7.23 -1.95
C ASP A 479 -8.10 7.01 -1.11
N VAL A 480 -8.35 5.73 -0.76
CA VAL A 480 -9.51 5.33 0.05
C VAL A 480 -9.53 6.01 1.42
N GLU A 481 -8.37 6.40 1.93
CA GLU A 481 -8.22 7.12 3.20
C GLU A 481 -8.29 8.64 3.01
N ASN A 482 -8.31 9.16 1.79
CA ASN A 482 -8.44 10.58 1.49
C ASN A 482 -7.39 11.45 2.25
N GLY A 483 -6.17 10.94 2.42
CA GLY A 483 -5.11 11.56 3.22
C GLY A 483 -5.32 11.54 4.73
N PHE A 484 -6.35 10.88 5.27
CA PHE A 484 -6.54 10.69 6.71
C PHE A 484 -5.65 9.55 7.24
N LEU A 485 -4.77 9.84 8.20
CA LEU A 485 -3.86 8.84 8.77
C LEU A 485 -4.37 8.23 10.08
N GLY A 486 -5.32 8.91 10.73
CA GLY A 486 -5.97 8.42 11.93
C GLY A 486 -6.26 9.53 12.94
N ALA A 487 -7.13 9.20 13.87
CA ALA A 487 -7.43 10.02 15.03
C ALA A 487 -7.61 9.12 16.26
N ARG A 488 -7.11 9.54 17.42
CA ARG A 488 -7.30 8.81 18.67
C ARG A 488 -7.33 9.72 19.88
N VAL A 489 -8.02 9.29 20.94
CA VAL A 489 -7.97 9.92 22.27
C VAL A 489 -7.06 9.09 23.17
N VAL A 490 -6.04 9.72 23.74
CA VAL A 490 -5.10 9.09 24.67
C VAL A 490 -5.27 9.73 26.03
N TYR A 491 -5.66 8.94 27.02
CA TYR A 491 -5.79 9.39 28.42
C TYR A 491 -4.50 9.15 29.18
N ASP A 492 -4.18 10.06 30.11
CA ASP A 492 -2.99 9.97 30.96
C ASP A 492 -3.05 8.75 31.90
N ASP A 493 -4.23 8.49 32.49
CA ASP A 493 -4.54 7.21 33.13
C ASP A 493 -5.44 6.35 32.21
N PRO A 494 -4.90 5.30 31.57
CA PRO A 494 -5.68 4.38 30.73
C PRO A 494 -6.76 3.60 31.48
N LEU A 495 -6.65 3.47 32.81
CA LEU A 495 -7.64 2.82 33.67
C LEU A 495 -8.59 3.84 34.33
N GLY A 496 -8.35 5.12 34.13
CA GLY A 496 -9.13 6.22 34.66
C GLY A 496 -10.42 6.50 33.87
N PRO A 497 -11.23 7.47 34.32
CA PRO A 497 -12.48 7.84 33.66
C PRO A 497 -12.28 8.25 32.20
N GLN A 498 -13.00 7.58 31.30
CA GLN A 498 -13.10 7.94 29.88
C GLN A 498 -14.27 8.91 29.71
N TRP A 499 -14.03 10.18 29.98
CA TRP A 499 -15.09 11.18 30.19
C TRP A 499 -15.53 11.90 28.90
N LEU A 500 -14.69 11.92 27.87
CA LEU A 500 -14.91 12.65 26.62
C LEU A 500 -15.53 11.74 25.57
N THR A 501 -16.66 12.17 25.02
CA THR A 501 -17.37 11.56 23.89
C THR A 501 -17.78 12.63 22.89
N PHE A 502 -18.34 12.24 21.75
CA PHE A 502 -18.69 13.18 20.68
C PHE A 502 -20.04 12.85 20.08
N VAL A 503 -20.70 13.87 19.55
CA VAL A 503 -21.95 13.71 18.80
C VAL A 503 -21.68 12.92 17.50
N PRO A 504 -22.45 11.87 17.19
CA PRO A 504 -22.30 11.10 15.96
C PRO A 504 -22.98 11.77 14.75
N GLU A 505 -22.41 11.57 13.56
CA GLU A 505 -22.90 12.12 12.27
C GLU A 505 -24.24 11.53 11.81
N ASP A 506 -24.57 10.30 12.19
CA ASP A 506 -25.82 9.63 11.76
C ASP A 506 -26.72 9.30 12.96
N GLY A 507 -26.77 10.21 13.95
CA GLY A 507 -27.40 9.95 15.25
C GLY A 507 -28.84 9.42 15.19
N PRO A 508 -29.38 8.98 16.34
CA PRO A 508 -30.52 8.07 16.41
C PRO A 508 -31.76 8.57 15.65
N THR A 509 -32.39 7.69 14.87
CA THR A 509 -33.68 7.94 14.22
C THR A 509 -34.82 7.46 15.13
N GLY A 510 -35.84 8.30 15.36
CA GLY A 510 -36.93 7.98 16.29
C GLY A 510 -38.16 8.90 16.13
N GLU A 511 -39.30 8.50 16.68
CA GLU A 511 -40.52 9.32 16.68
C GLU A 511 -40.30 10.64 17.44
N GLY A 512 -40.59 11.78 16.79
CA GLY A 512 -40.47 13.13 17.38
C GLY A 512 -39.21 13.90 17.01
N LEU A 513 -38.20 13.26 16.40
CA LEU A 513 -37.01 13.92 15.87
C LEU A 513 -37.23 14.41 14.42
N PRO A 514 -36.63 15.54 14.00
CA PRO A 514 -36.58 15.90 12.59
C PRO A 514 -35.96 14.76 11.76
N PRO A 515 -36.29 14.60 10.48
CA PRO A 515 -35.53 13.71 9.61
C PRO A 515 -34.13 14.31 9.44
N SER A 516 -33.13 13.72 10.10
CA SER A 516 -31.69 13.99 9.87
C SER A 516 -31.07 15.27 10.49
N PRO A 517 -31.37 15.67 11.75
CA PRO A 517 -30.79 16.88 12.34
C PRO A 517 -29.29 16.75 12.66
N LEU A 518 -28.73 15.55 12.59
CA LEU A 518 -27.32 15.24 12.87
C LEU A 518 -26.51 14.91 11.61
N ASN A 519 -27.11 14.90 10.42
CA ASN A 519 -26.38 14.71 9.16
C ASN A 519 -25.68 16.01 8.73
N TYR A 520 -24.72 16.42 9.56
CA TYR A 520 -23.96 17.66 9.41
C TYR A 520 -22.69 17.48 8.57
N ILE A 521 -22.39 16.28 8.09
CA ILE A 521 -21.39 16.02 7.05
C ILE A 521 -22.12 15.34 5.89
N LYS A 522 -22.11 15.97 4.71
CA LYS A 522 -22.95 15.54 3.58
C LYS A 522 -22.20 14.72 2.53
N THR A 523 -21.54 13.66 2.98
CA THR A 523 -20.62 12.84 2.16
C THR A 523 -21.18 11.47 1.76
N PHE A 524 -22.42 11.11 2.12
CA PHE A 524 -23.04 9.87 1.62
C PHE A 524 -23.30 9.93 0.10
N PRO A 525 -23.44 8.76 -0.57
CA PRO A 525 -23.84 8.73 -1.98
C PRO A 525 -25.08 9.59 -2.25
N GLU A 526 -25.05 10.32 -3.37
CA GLU A 526 -26.09 11.29 -3.78
C GLU A 526 -26.20 12.57 -2.95
N GLN A 527 -25.39 12.74 -1.90
CA GLN A 527 -25.31 13.99 -1.15
C GLN A 527 -24.33 14.98 -1.79
N SER A 528 -24.49 16.25 -1.43
CA SER A 528 -23.86 17.38 -2.10
C SER A 528 -22.34 17.46 -1.95
N ASP A 529 -21.76 16.85 -0.92
CA ASP A 529 -20.32 16.85 -0.66
C ASP A 529 -19.69 15.45 -0.80
N PHE A 530 -20.40 14.49 -1.40
CA PHE A 530 -19.89 13.13 -1.69
C PHE A 530 -18.49 13.16 -2.32
N ASN A 531 -18.27 14.04 -3.29
CA ASN A 531 -16.98 14.15 -3.99
C ASN A 531 -15.85 14.76 -3.13
N ARG A 532 -16.09 15.16 -1.88
CA ARG A 532 -15.03 15.63 -0.97
C ARG A 532 -14.45 14.50 -0.12
N ASP A 533 -15.25 13.48 0.16
CA ASP A 533 -14.85 12.31 0.95
C ASP A 533 -15.76 11.11 0.62
N PRO A 534 -15.64 10.53 -0.59
CA PRO A 534 -16.59 9.54 -1.10
C PRO A 534 -16.54 8.22 -0.33
N ASN A 535 -15.39 7.90 0.26
CA ASN A 535 -15.17 6.75 1.13
C ASN A 535 -15.40 7.06 2.61
N ARG A 536 -15.81 8.31 2.92
CA ARG A 536 -16.12 8.78 4.27
C ARG A 536 -14.96 8.53 5.25
N ALA A 537 -13.72 8.66 4.79
CA ALA A 537 -12.54 8.34 5.58
C ALA A 537 -12.44 9.18 6.86
N PHE A 538 -12.82 10.46 6.80
CA PHE A 538 -12.81 11.35 7.98
C PHE A 538 -13.95 11.06 8.96
N SER A 539 -14.98 10.35 8.52
CA SER A 539 -16.17 10.01 9.31
C SER A 539 -16.11 8.60 9.88
N ASP A 540 -15.88 7.60 9.03
CA ASP A 540 -15.98 6.18 9.38
C ASP A 540 -14.71 5.65 10.08
N LEU A 541 -13.54 6.25 9.84
CA LEU A 541 -12.26 5.85 10.48
C LEU A 541 -11.90 6.71 11.71
N ASN A 542 -12.70 7.73 12.01
CA ASN A 542 -12.38 8.72 13.03
C ASN A 542 -13.04 8.39 14.36
N GLU A 543 -12.22 8.06 15.36
CA GLU A 543 -12.68 7.69 16.69
C GLU A 543 -12.92 8.89 17.61
N THR A 544 -12.60 10.12 17.17
CA THR A 544 -12.54 11.30 18.05
C THR A 544 -13.58 12.37 17.74
N GLY A 545 -14.49 12.16 16.77
CA GLY A 545 -15.56 13.12 16.44
C GLY A 545 -15.11 14.53 16.01
N PHE A 546 -13.80 14.72 15.79
CA PHE A 546 -13.20 15.94 15.26
C PHE A 546 -13.09 15.82 13.76
N TYR A 547 -13.79 16.66 13.03
CA TYR A 547 -13.79 16.62 11.58
C TYR A 547 -13.15 17.90 11.01
N PRO A 548 -12.57 17.84 9.80
CA PRO A 548 -12.16 19.03 9.08
C PRO A 548 -13.32 20.02 9.00
N TYR A 549 -13.09 21.29 9.37
CA TYR A 549 -14.14 22.32 9.45
C TYR A 549 -14.93 22.44 8.12
N CYS A 550 -14.24 22.23 7.00
CA CYS A 550 -14.82 22.36 5.67
C CYS A 550 -15.59 21.15 5.15
N LEU A 551 -15.70 20.07 5.93
CA LEU A 551 -16.64 18.98 5.68
C LEU A 551 -18.02 19.22 6.30
N PHE A 552 -18.12 20.10 7.29
CA PHE A 552 -19.39 20.42 7.91
C PHE A 552 -20.30 21.20 6.96
N ASP A 553 -21.57 20.78 6.89
CA ASP A 553 -22.58 21.45 6.08
C ASP A 553 -22.93 22.81 6.68
N TYR A 554 -22.87 23.82 5.83
CA TYR A 554 -23.16 25.21 6.16
C TYR A 554 -24.42 25.72 5.47
N ARG A 555 -24.99 24.93 4.55
CA ARG A 555 -26.11 25.35 3.70
C ARG A 555 -27.40 25.26 4.51
N PRO A 556 -28.15 26.36 4.69
CA PRO A 556 -29.45 26.31 5.35
C PRO A 556 -30.40 25.37 4.59
N PRO A 557 -30.78 24.19 5.13
CA PRO A 557 -31.65 23.24 4.47
C PRO A 557 -33.11 23.64 4.68
N ASN A 558 -34.00 22.90 4.02
CA ASN A 558 -35.45 22.98 4.28
C ASN A 558 -35.87 22.31 5.60
N ALA A 559 -34.92 21.75 6.36
CA ALA A 559 -35.14 21.05 7.63
C ALA A 559 -34.11 21.50 8.69
N PRO A 560 -34.45 21.39 10.00
CA PRO A 560 -33.52 21.65 11.11
C PRO A 560 -32.22 20.84 11.00
N LEU A 561 -31.07 21.50 11.14
CA LEU A 561 -29.74 20.89 11.18
C LEU A 561 -28.92 21.49 12.33
N LEU A 562 -28.29 20.65 13.14
CA LEU A 562 -27.26 21.05 14.09
C LEU A 562 -25.88 20.85 13.44
N THR A 563 -25.08 21.90 13.39
CA THR A 563 -23.77 21.88 12.75
C THR A 563 -22.86 22.91 13.44
N PRO A 564 -21.56 22.61 13.63
CA PRO A 564 -20.58 23.59 14.08
C PRO A 564 -20.12 24.52 12.96
N ALA A 565 -20.41 24.24 11.68
CA ALA A 565 -20.14 25.19 10.62
C ALA A 565 -21.09 26.38 10.66
N TRP A 566 -20.57 27.56 10.33
CA TRP A 566 -21.41 28.75 10.25
C TRP A 566 -22.55 28.56 9.25
N PHE A 567 -23.77 28.48 9.76
CA PHE A 567 -24.97 28.09 9.01
C PHE A 567 -25.47 29.21 8.08
N ASN A 568 -24.66 29.53 7.08
CA ASN A 568 -24.86 30.59 6.12
C ASN A 568 -24.09 30.27 4.82
N ASN A 569 -24.70 30.54 3.66
CA ASN A 569 -24.05 30.30 2.36
C ASN A 569 -22.74 31.09 2.16
N SER A 570 -22.54 32.20 2.87
CA SER A 570 -21.26 32.93 2.87
C SER A 570 -20.11 32.14 3.49
N ASN A 571 -20.36 31.09 4.27
CA ASN A 571 -19.33 30.20 4.81
C ASN A 571 -18.54 29.49 3.71
N ASN A 572 -19.10 29.32 2.50
CA ASN A 572 -18.37 28.78 1.36
C ASN A 572 -17.05 29.53 1.08
N GLN A 573 -17.00 30.83 1.41
CA GLN A 573 -15.78 31.64 1.27
C GLN A 573 -14.65 31.18 2.21
N ALA A 574 -15.00 30.73 3.42
CA ALA A 574 -14.04 30.22 4.39
C ALA A 574 -13.39 28.92 3.92
N CYS A 575 -14.13 28.10 3.18
CA CYS A 575 -13.70 26.80 2.67
C CYS A 575 -13.29 26.81 1.20
N SER A 576 -13.03 28.00 0.63
CA SER A 576 -12.59 28.16 -0.76
C SER A 576 -11.10 28.50 -0.84
N GLY A 577 -10.42 27.98 -1.86
CA GLY A 577 -9.01 28.28 -2.11
C GLY A 577 -8.07 27.69 -1.06
N ALA A 578 -7.23 28.53 -0.45
CA ALA A 578 -6.11 28.11 0.42
C ALA A 578 -6.50 27.56 1.81
N ASN A 579 -7.79 27.35 2.10
CA ASN A 579 -8.25 26.78 3.39
C ASN A 579 -9.19 25.58 3.17
N GLY A 580 -9.09 24.94 2.00
CA GLY A 580 -9.75 23.66 1.76
C GLY A 580 -9.15 22.54 2.61
N ILE A 581 -9.79 21.37 2.55
CA ILE A 581 -9.35 20.17 3.29
C ILE A 581 -7.89 19.79 3.01
N GLN A 582 -7.33 20.23 1.87
CA GLN A 582 -5.92 20.06 1.49
C GLN A 582 -4.93 20.67 2.49
N ASN A 583 -5.35 21.72 3.22
CA ASN A 583 -4.43 22.52 4.03
C ASN A 583 -4.57 22.31 5.55
N ILE A 584 -5.42 21.36 5.99
CA ILE A 584 -5.60 21.04 7.41
C ILE A 584 -4.31 20.58 8.08
N ASN A 585 -4.05 21.01 9.31
CA ASN A 585 -2.81 20.71 10.03
C ASN A 585 -2.92 19.44 10.89
N ASN A 586 -1.78 18.80 11.14
CA ASN A 586 -1.66 17.74 12.14
C ASN A 586 -1.61 18.35 13.54
N VAL A 587 -2.53 17.98 14.43
CA VAL A 587 -2.66 18.63 15.75
C VAL A 587 -2.83 17.65 16.90
N ASP A 588 -2.28 18.04 18.06
CA ASP A 588 -2.60 17.46 19.37
C ASP A 588 -3.44 18.48 20.16
N ILE A 589 -4.62 18.07 20.61
CA ILE A 589 -5.51 18.87 21.46
C ILE A 589 -5.48 18.25 22.86
N VAL A 590 -4.87 18.97 23.80
CA VAL A 590 -4.69 18.52 25.18
C VAL A 590 -5.80 19.11 26.04
N PHE A 591 -6.51 18.26 26.77
CA PHE A 591 -7.41 18.60 27.87
C PHE A 591 -6.70 18.31 29.18
N THR A 592 -6.62 19.31 30.06
CA THR A 592 -5.89 19.18 31.33
C THR A 592 -6.59 19.89 32.48
N SER A 593 -6.52 19.28 33.66
CA SER A 593 -6.94 19.87 34.93
C SER A 593 -6.01 21.02 35.39
N ASP A 594 -4.79 21.09 34.85
CA ASP A 594 -3.85 22.16 35.17
C ASP A 594 -4.24 23.49 34.52
N LYS A 595 -4.86 24.35 35.33
CA LYS A 595 -5.26 25.71 34.94
C LYS A 595 -4.12 26.57 34.43
N SER A 596 -2.86 26.30 34.78
CA SER A 596 -1.72 27.10 34.30
C SER A 596 -1.58 27.00 32.78
N ARG A 597 -1.91 25.84 32.21
CA ARG A 597 -1.80 25.52 30.77
C ARG A 597 -3.05 25.81 29.96
N TRP A 598 -4.17 26.16 30.62
CA TRP A 598 -5.40 26.56 29.94
C TRP A 598 -5.19 27.72 28.95
N SER A 599 -5.87 27.61 27.82
CA SER A 599 -5.81 28.58 26.73
C SER A 599 -6.91 29.61 26.88
N ARG A 600 -6.54 30.89 26.82
CA ARG A 600 -7.52 31.98 26.70
C ARG A 600 -8.20 31.84 25.35
N ALA A 601 -9.52 31.80 25.38
CA ALA A 601 -10.37 31.53 24.22
C ALA A 601 -11.41 32.64 24.08
N MET A 602 -11.73 33.02 22.84
CA MET A 602 -12.98 33.73 22.59
C MET A 602 -14.17 32.78 22.70
N ILE A 603 -15.33 33.28 23.08
CA ILE A 603 -16.55 32.48 23.18
C ILE A 603 -17.56 33.00 22.17
N VAL A 604 -18.05 32.09 21.34
CA VAL A 604 -18.97 32.42 20.25
C VAL A 604 -20.33 31.75 20.43
N GLU A 605 -21.37 32.38 19.92
CA GLU A 605 -22.71 31.78 19.85
C GLU A 605 -22.70 30.55 18.94
N SER A 606 -23.18 29.40 19.45
CA SER A 606 -23.34 28.17 18.65
C SER A 606 -24.76 27.98 18.10
N SER A 607 -25.76 28.68 18.65
CA SER A 607 -27.13 28.63 18.15
C SER A 607 -27.25 29.18 16.72
N ASN A 608 -27.79 28.35 15.81
CA ASN A 608 -28.03 28.73 14.42
C ASN A 608 -29.47 29.19 14.16
N SER A 609 -29.76 29.65 12.94
CA SER A 609 -31.05 30.23 12.55
C SER A 609 -32.25 29.27 12.68
N THR A 610 -32.03 27.97 12.82
CA THR A 610 -33.07 26.97 13.10
C THR A 610 -33.68 27.18 14.49
N TYR A 611 -32.85 27.53 15.46
CA TYR A 611 -33.26 27.81 16.84
C TYR A 611 -33.96 29.17 16.94
N ASP A 612 -33.52 30.15 16.13
CA ASP A 612 -34.20 31.44 15.96
C ASP A 612 -35.62 31.25 15.42
N ALA A 613 -35.78 30.45 14.36
CA ALA A 613 -37.08 30.14 13.76
C ALA A 613 -38.02 29.40 14.72
N SER A 614 -37.46 28.70 15.70
CA SER A 614 -38.20 27.99 16.76
C SER A 614 -38.51 28.88 17.97
N GLY A 615 -38.09 30.15 17.96
CA GLY A 615 -38.31 31.10 19.05
C GLY A 615 -37.49 30.80 20.31
N LEU A 616 -36.39 30.05 20.19
CA LEU A 616 -35.53 29.63 21.30
C LEU A 616 -34.38 30.63 21.57
N ASN A 617 -34.04 31.44 20.58
CA ASN A 617 -33.03 32.50 20.72
C ASN A 617 -33.63 33.74 21.40
N PHE A 618 -33.37 33.90 22.70
CA PHE A 618 -33.91 35.00 23.49
C PHE A 618 -33.01 36.26 23.50
N ARG A 619 -31.70 36.11 23.25
CA ARG A 619 -30.74 37.24 23.21
C ARG A 619 -30.59 37.86 21.81
N GLY A 620 -31.03 37.18 20.76
CA GLY A 620 -30.95 37.64 19.37
C GLY A 620 -29.53 37.58 18.78
N HIS A 621 -28.58 36.89 19.43
CA HIS A 621 -27.25 36.63 18.89
C HIS A 621 -27.34 35.62 17.76
N ARG A 622 -26.52 35.78 16.72
CA ARG A 622 -26.42 34.83 15.60
C ARG A 622 -25.18 33.98 15.79
N MET A 623 -25.21 32.74 15.28
CA MET A 623 -24.06 31.85 15.25
C MET A 623 -22.75 32.58 14.84
N PHE A 624 -21.67 32.36 15.58
CA PHE A 624 -20.37 33.05 15.51
C PHE A 624 -20.36 34.53 15.92
N ASP A 625 -21.42 35.05 16.55
CA ASP A 625 -21.32 36.31 17.30
C ASP A 625 -20.59 36.06 18.61
N ILE A 626 -19.81 37.04 19.08
CA ILE A 626 -19.16 36.97 20.39
C ILE A 626 -20.25 37.06 21.47
N ILE A 627 -20.15 36.21 22.50
CA ILE A 627 -21.03 36.26 23.65
C ILE A 627 -20.84 37.58 24.40
N ASP A 628 -21.90 38.37 24.55
CA ASP A 628 -21.85 39.69 25.19
C ASP A 628 -21.94 39.58 26.72
N ARG A 629 -20.93 38.92 27.31
CA ARG A 629 -20.72 38.80 28.76
C ARG A 629 -19.32 39.28 29.13
N PRO A 630 -19.10 39.82 30.34
CA PRO A 630 -17.75 40.15 30.82
C PRO A 630 -16.80 38.97 30.66
N ALA A 631 -15.53 39.21 30.36
CA ALA A 631 -14.56 38.12 30.25
C ALA A 631 -14.48 37.29 31.55
N ALA A 632 -14.21 35.99 31.42
CA ALA A 632 -14.03 35.08 32.54
C ALA A 632 -12.55 34.99 32.97
N SER A 633 -12.32 35.01 34.27
CA SER A 633 -11.02 34.70 34.90
C SER A 633 -10.85 33.18 35.11
N LYS A 634 -9.64 32.73 35.50
CA LYS A 634 -9.37 31.32 35.85
C LYS A 634 -9.90 30.90 37.23
N ASP A 635 -10.32 31.88 38.02
CA ASP A 635 -10.74 31.68 39.41
C ASP A 635 -12.26 31.52 39.49
N ALA A 636 -12.71 30.57 40.32
CA ALA A 636 -14.12 30.33 40.58
C ALA A 636 -14.68 31.35 41.59
N GLY A 637 -15.90 31.80 41.36
CA GLY A 637 -16.70 32.55 42.28
C GLY A 637 -17.42 31.65 43.30
N PRO A 638 -18.12 32.24 44.29
CA PRO A 638 -18.87 31.49 45.30
C PRO A 638 -20.01 30.64 44.74
N ASP A 639 -20.44 30.93 43.51
CA ASP A 639 -21.46 30.22 42.73
C ASP A 639 -20.87 29.07 41.89
N GLY A 640 -19.54 28.87 41.92
CA GLY A 640 -18.84 27.86 41.13
C GLY A 640 -18.58 28.27 39.68
N LEU A 641 -19.04 29.45 39.26
CA LEU A 641 -18.82 30.02 37.93
C LEU A 641 -17.53 30.84 37.89
N PRO A 642 -16.94 31.11 36.70
CA PRO A 642 -15.78 31.99 36.61
C PRO A 642 -16.08 33.42 37.11
N LEU A 643 -15.16 34.00 37.88
CA LEU A 643 -15.18 35.43 38.23
C LEU A 643 -14.93 36.30 37.00
N ASP A 644 -15.44 37.52 37.00
CA ASP A 644 -15.23 38.49 35.91
C ASP A 644 -13.76 38.98 35.86
N ASP A 645 -13.21 39.06 34.65
CA ASP A 645 -11.95 39.72 34.34
C ASP A 645 -12.19 41.05 33.61
N PRO A 646 -12.19 42.19 34.32
CA PRO A 646 -12.45 43.51 33.71
C PRO A 646 -11.29 44.02 32.85
N SER A 647 -10.15 43.31 32.79
CA SER A 647 -8.99 43.72 31.98
C SER A 647 -9.14 43.39 30.49
N LEU A 648 -10.11 42.55 30.14
CA LEU A 648 -10.37 42.09 28.77
C LEU A 648 -11.74 42.55 28.25
N PRO A 649 -11.92 42.63 26.92
CA PRO A 649 -13.24 42.82 26.32
C PRO A 649 -14.22 41.68 26.67
N ASN A 650 -15.51 41.91 26.43
CA ASN A 650 -16.53 40.87 26.59
C ASN A 650 -16.28 39.66 25.68
N GLY A 651 -16.74 38.48 26.12
CA GLY A 651 -16.75 37.24 25.35
C GLY A 651 -15.42 36.51 25.28
N PHE A 652 -14.58 36.67 26.30
CA PHE A 652 -13.41 35.81 26.55
C PHE A 652 -13.68 34.85 27.70
N GLY A 653 -13.08 33.67 27.63
CA GLY A 653 -12.97 32.73 28.73
C GLY A 653 -11.78 31.80 28.55
N TRP A 654 -11.85 30.61 29.12
CA TRP A 654 -10.74 29.67 29.16
C TRP A 654 -11.17 28.30 28.64
N PHE A 655 -10.48 27.83 27.60
CA PHE A 655 -10.55 26.44 27.19
C PHE A 655 -9.67 25.60 28.13
N PRO A 656 -10.17 24.50 28.70
CA PRO A 656 -9.47 23.70 29.72
C PRO A 656 -8.39 22.81 29.11
N GLY A 657 -7.42 23.44 28.46
CA GLY A 657 -6.52 22.76 27.55
C GLY A 657 -5.77 23.69 26.61
N TYR A 658 -5.08 23.09 25.63
CA TYR A 658 -4.37 23.79 24.57
C TYR A 658 -4.25 22.90 23.32
N ALA A 659 -3.93 23.50 22.18
CA ALA A 659 -3.67 22.78 20.94
C ALA A 659 -2.24 23.05 20.46
N VAL A 660 -1.57 22.03 19.92
CA VAL A 660 -0.22 22.11 19.36
C VAL A 660 -0.25 21.56 17.95
N ASP A 661 0.35 22.30 17.03
CA ASP A 661 0.65 21.82 15.69
C ASP A 661 1.89 20.91 15.77
N VAL A 662 1.71 19.62 15.52
CA VAL A 662 2.80 18.63 15.68
C VAL A 662 3.79 18.65 14.53
N GLU A 663 3.50 19.37 13.44
CA GLU A 663 4.46 19.61 12.36
C GLU A 663 5.28 20.85 12.62
N THR A 664 4.74 21.92 13.20
CA THR A 664 5.48 23.19 13.36
C THR A 664 5.99 23.44 14.77
N GLY A 665 5.50 22.70 15.77
CA GLY A 665 5.82 22.93 17.18
C GLY A 665 5.18 24.21 17.73
N ARG A 666 4.17 24.76 17.05
CA ARG A 666 3.48 25.99 17.47
C ARG A 666 2.28 25.67 18.33
N ARG A 667 2.10 26.42 19.42
CA ARG A 667 0.84 26.47 20.16
C ARG A 667 -0.19 27.19 19.30
N LEU A 668 -1.38 26.64 19.18
CA LEU A 668 -2.45 27.15 18.31
C LEU A 668 -3.55 27.82 19.12
N ASN A 669 -4.25 28.76 18.50
CA ASN A 669 -5.51 29.26 19.01
C ASN A 669 -6.57 28.14 18.97
N VAL A 670 -7.17 27.90 20.13
CA VAL A 670 -8.35 27.04 20.33
C VAL A 670 -9.42 27.87 21.01
N PHE A 671 -10.65 27.74 20.53
CA PHE A 671 -11.79 28.43 21.11
C PHE A 671 -13.02 27.56 21.08
N PHE A 672 -14.06 27.96 21.81
CA PHE A 672 -15.29 27.19 21.88
C PHE A 672 -16.52 28.07 21.66
N GLY A 673 -17.60 27.45 21.20
CA GLY A 673 -18.91 28.06 21.15
C GLY A 673 -19.79 27.51 22.26
N GLU A 674 -20.65 28.35 22.81
CA GLU A 674 -21.72 27.97 23.74
C GLU A 674 -23.05 28.50 23.20
N SER A 675 -24.14 27.80 23.50
CA SER A 675 -25.46 28.20 23.01
C SER A 675 -26.19 29.00 24.07
N THR A 676 -26.56 30.24 23.75
CA THR A 676 -27.38 31.03 24.66
C THR A 676 -28.76 30.42 24.88
N MET A 677 -29.19 29.46 24.04
CA MET A 677 -30.41 28.69 24.29
C MET A 677 -30.37 28.02 25.67
N TYR A 678 -29.23 27.44 26.08
CA TYR A 678 -29.09 26.73 27.37
C TYR A 678 -28.72 27.66 28.53
N SER A 679 -28.98 28.95 28.39
CA SER A 679 -28.81 29.91 29.49
C SER A 679 -29.85 29.68 30.60
N PRO A 680 -29.44 29.69 31.88
CA PRO A 680 -30.36 29.77 33.00
C PRO A 680 -31.28 31.00 32.95
N ASP A 681 -30.86 32.06 32.25
CA ASP A 681 -31.63 33.30 32.09
C ASP A 681 -32.71 33.21 30.98
N ASN A 682 -32.79 32.09 30.24
CA ASN A 682 -33.70 31.96 29.11
C ASN A 682 -35.16 31.85 29.59
N PRO A 683 -36.04 32.83 29.29
CA PRO A 683 -37.41 32.86 29.80
C PRO A 683 -38.38 31.95 29.03
N VAL A 684 -37.92 31.29 27.97
CA VAL A 684 -38.76 30.42 27.14
C VAL A 684 -39.13 29.16 27.93
N SER A 685 -40.43 28.89 28.09
CA SER A 685 -40.92 27.81 28.97
C SER A 685 -40.45 26.40 28.60
N LEU A 686 -40.01 26.19 27.35
CA LEU A 686 -39.40 24.94 26.88
C LEU A 686 -37.99 24.73 27.46
N VAL A 687 -37.30 25.80 27.85
CA VAL A 687 -35.94 25.76 28.38
C VAL A 687 -35.91 26.09 29.88
N SER A 688 -36.71 27.06 30.33
CA SER A 688 -36.67 27.59 31.71
C SER A 688 -37.04 26.57 32.79
N ASN A 689 -37.52 25.39 32.42
CA ASN A 689 -37.88 24.30 33.34
C ASN A 689 -36.91 23.11 33.24
N LEU A 690 -35.85 23.24 32.45
CA LEU A 690 -34.83 22.20 32.34
C LEU A 690 -34.01 22.12 33.63
N PRO A 691 -33.49 20.94 33.97
CA PRO A 691 -32.58 20.76 35.09
C PRO A 691 -31.34 21.67 34.98
N ASP A 692 -30.83 22.15 36.11
CA ASP A 692 -29.66 23.05 36.17
C ASP A 692 -28.41 22.43 35.52
N ASP A 693 -28.27 21.10 35.55
CA ASP A 693 -27.17 20.35 34.92
C ASP A 693 -27.23 20.31 33.38
N VAL A 694 -28.35 20.72 32.79
CA VAL A 694 -28.55 20.87 31.34
C VAL A 694 -28.39 22.34 30.91
N LEU A 695 -28.56 23.29 31.83
CA LEU A 695 -28.48 24.73 31.57
C LEU A 695 -27.03 25.24 31.64
N THR A 696 -26.20 24.70 30.74
CA THR A 696 -24.74 24.90 30.70
C THR A 696 -24.32 25.95 29.65
N GLY A 697 -25.18 26.90 29.28
CA GLY A 697 -24.89 27.92 28.26
C GLY A 697 -24.88 29.34 28.80
N ASP A 698 -24.20 30.26 28.12
CA ASP A 698 -24.08 31.69 28.50
C ASP A 698 -23.46 31.88 29.90
N ASP A 699 -22.70 30.88 30.37
CA ASP A 699 -22.01 30.85 31.67
C ASP A 699 -20.50 31.08 31.54
N ARG A 700 -20.00 31.14 30.28
CA ARG A 700 -18.60 31.38 29.88
C ARG A 700 -17.64 30.26 30.27
N MET A 701 -18.17 29.09 30.59
CA MET A 701 -17.41 27.90 30.99
C MET A 701 -17.52 26.84 29.90
N TRP A 702 -16.44 26.09 29.66
CA TRP A 702 -16.55 24.91 28.81
C TRP A 702 -17.02 23.73 29.67
N ASN A 703 -18.31 23.40 29.58
CA ASN A 703 -18.98 22.38 30.41
C ASN A 703 -20.04 21.59 29.62
N PRO A 704 -19.67 20.92 28.51
CA PRO A 704 -20.62 20.07 27.78
C PRO A 704 -21.22 19.00 28.71
N HIS A 705 -22.54 18.83 28.68
CA HIS A 705 -23.20 17.72 29.37
C HIS A 705 -23.21 16.44 28.50
N SER A 706 -23.66 15.32 29.07
CA SER A 706 -23.61 14.00 28.41
C SER A 706 -24.81 13.71 27.51
N ASP A 707 -25.85 14.56 27.51
CA ASP A 707 -27.08 14.24 26.81
C ASP A 707 -27.03 14.67 25.35
N LEU A 708 -27.25 13.70 24.47
CA LEU A 708 -27.52 13.96 23.06
C LEU A 708 -28.94 14.50 22.88
N ILE A 709 -29.92 13.93 23.60
CA ILE A 709 -31.34 14.24 23.51
C ILE A 709 -31.88 14.51 24.91
N ILE A 710 -32.59 15.62 25.09
CA ILE A 710 -33.41 15.89 26.27
C ILE A 710 -34.81 15.30 26.05
N PRO A 711 -35.23 14.34 26.89
CA PRO A 711 -36.58 13.79 26.82
C PRO A 711 -37.67 14.87 26.99
N ASP A 712 -38.84 14.64 26.40
CA ASP A 712 -40.05 15.48 26.53
C ASP A 712 -40.03 16.88 25.90
N LEU A 713 -38.94 17.27 25.22
CA LEU A 713 -38.90 18.47 24.38
C LEU A 713 -39.31 18.15 22.93
N PRO A 714 -40.02 19.06 22.22
CA PRO A 714 -40.39 18.87 20.83
C PRO A 714 -39.35 19.42 19.84
N GLY A 715 -39.21 18.76 18.69
CA GLY A 715 -38.46 19.29 17.55
C GLY A 715 -36.98 19.50 17.84
N ILE A 716 -36.41 20.60 17.33
CA ILE A 716 -34.97 20.90 17.49
C ILE A 716 -34.59 21.22 18.95
N ALA A 717 -35.55 21.61 19.79
CA ALA A 717 -35.29 21.87 21.21
C ALA A 717 -34.87 20.61 21.98
N ALA A 718 -35.27 19.43 21.52
CA ALA A 718 -34.87 18.16 22.12
C ALA A 718 -33.41 17.82 21.89
N LEU A 719 -32.77 18.42 20.89
CA LEU A 719 -31.40 18.11 20.51
C LEU A 719 -30.43 18.97 21.32
N ALA A 720 -29.94 18.41 22.42
CA ALA A 720 -29.01 19.09 23.31
C ALA A 720 -27.57 18.99 22.84
N ALA A 721 -27.15 17.80 22.42
CA ALA A 721 -25.83 17.56 21.85
C ALA A 721 -24.71 18.19 22.71
N GLY A 722 -24.72 17.86 24.00
CA GLY A 722 -23.77 18.39 24.99
C GLY A 722 -23.87 19.90 25.20
N GLY A 723 -25.08 20.46 25.21
CA GLY A 723 -25.35 21.89 25.39
C GLY A 723 -24.92 22.75 24.22
N GLN A 724 -24.61 22.13 23.08
CA GLN A 724 -24.04 22.77 21.88
C GLN A 724 -22.72 23.48 22.17
N HIS A 725 -21.90 22.90 23.05
CA HIS A 725 -20.51 23.29 23.24
C HIS A 725 -19.68 22.81 22.06
N PHE A 726 -19.29 23.72 21.16
CA PHE A 726 -18.50 23.38 19.97
C PHE A 726 -17.05 23.76 20.17
N VAL A 727 -16.11 22.91 19.76
CA VAL A 727 -14.67 23.22 19.84
C VAL A 727 -14.14 23.53 18.45
N TYR A 728 -13.28 24.54 18.36
CA TYR A 728 -12.66 25.00 17.12
C TYR A 728 -11.16 25.14 17.31
N VAL A 729 -10.39 24.43 16.50
CA VAL A 729 -8.92 24.47 16.47
C VAL A 729 -8.47 25.13 15.18
N THR A 730 -7.50 26.05 15.28
CA THR A 730 -7.08 26.89 14.15
C THR A 730 -5.67 26.59 13.66
N ASP A 731 -5.29 27.16 12.50
CA ASP A 731 -3.91 27.22 11.99
C ASP A 731 -3.11 28.41 12.55
N GLN A 732 -3.74 29.27 13.36
CA GLN A 732 -3.12 30.49 13.85
C GLN A 732 -2.34 30.22 15.14
N GLU A 733 -1.11 30.74 15.20
CA GLU A 733 -0.30 30.76 16.42
C GLU A 733 -1.04 31.47 17.57
N TYR A 734 -0.90 30.91 18.78
CA TYR A 734 -1.64 31.31 19.96
C TYR A 734 -1.33 32.75 20.39
N ASP A 735 -2.33 33.63 20.26
CA ASP A 735 -2.36 34.99 20.81
C ASP A 735 -3.48 35.15 21.87
N GLY A 736 -4.07 34.04 22.30
CA GLY A 736 -5.25 34.01 23.16
C GLY A 736 -6.49 34.56 22.46
N CYS A 737 -6.62 34.29 21.16
CA CYS A 737 -7.69 34.70 20.25
C CYS A 737 -7.86 36.23 20.06
N GLU A 738 -6.86 37.05 20.36
CA GLU A 738 -6.97 38.51 20.29
C GLU A 738 -7.29 39.02 18.89
N GLN A 739 -6.55 38.53 17.87
CA GLN A 739 -6.78 38.94 16.48
C GLN A 739 -8.16 38.47 15.96
N LEU A 740 -8.54 37.23 16.26
CA LEU A 740 -9.82 36.66 15.82
C LEU A 740 -11.00 37.42 16.45
N HIS A 741 -10.92 37.70 17.75
CA HIS A 741 -11.91 38.49 18.47
C HIS A 741 -12.04 39.91 17.91
N THR A 742 -10.92 40.56 17.61
CA THR A 742 -10.91 41.91 16.99
C THR A 742 -11.63 41.93 15.64
N ILE A 743 -11.46 40.89 14.82
CA ILE A 743 -12.14 40.77 13.52
C ILE A 743 -13.65 40.57 13.72
N LEU A 744 -14.06 39.68 14.64
CA LEU A 744 -15.47 39.39 14.90
C LEU A 744 -16.22 40.56 15.55
N SER A 745 -15.55 41.32 16.44
CA SER A 745 -16.12 42.50 17.11
C SER A 745 -16.13 43.76 16.23
N GLY A 746 -15.43 43.75 15.09
CA GLY A 746 -15.33 44.89 14.17
C GLY A 746 -16.66 45.26 13.50
N VAL A 747 -16.76 46.49 12.98
CA VAL A 747 -17.99 47.02 12.34
C VAL A 747 -18.23 46.55 10.90
N THR A 748 -17.32 45.76 10.35
CA THR A 748 -17.43 45.19 8.99
C THR A 748 -18.66 44.26 8.90
N PRO A 749 -19.41 44.25 7.78
CA PRO A 749 -20.56 43.36 7.62
C PRO A 749 -20.22 41.88 7.86
N GLU A 750 -21.12 41.15 8.53
CA GLU A 750 -20.93 39.73 8.88
C GLU A 750 -20.52 38.83 7.72
N PRO A 751 -21.13 38.94 6.50
CA PRO A 751 -20.74 38.13 5.34
C PRO A 751 -19.30 38.33 4.86
N ILE A 752 -18.59 39.31 5.41
CA ILE A 752 -17.18 39.60 5.11
C ILE A 752 -16.30 39.27 6.31
N ARG A 753 -16.65 39.71 7.52
CA ARG A 753 -15.81 39.50 8.72
C ARG A 753 -15.79 38.05 9.22
N LYS A 754 -16.93 37.35 9.21
CA LYS A 754 -17.00 35.97 9.74
C LYS A 754 -16.12 35.02 8.92
N PRO A 755 -16.20 34.99 7.56
CA PRO A 755 -15.29 34.18 6.76
C PRO A 755 -13.79 34.42 7.00
N GLN A 756 -13.38 35.63 7.40
CA GLN A 756 -11.97 35.93 7.70
C GLN A 756 -11.44 35.20 8.93
N VAL A 757 -12.32 34.91 9.90
CA VAL A 757 -12.03 34.11 11.10
C VAL A 757 -12.22 32.63 10.80
N LEU A 758 -13.35 32.26 10.18
CA LEU A 758 -13.70 30.86 9.92
C LEU A 758 -12.68 30.14 9.05
N ARG A 759 -12.03 30.84 8.11
CA ARG A 759 -10.96 30.28 7.27
C ARG A 759 -9.73 29.81 8.07
N ARG A 760 -9.58 30.23 9.32
CA ARG A 760 -8.51 29.81 10.22
C ARG A 760 -8.82 28.50 10.91
N ILE A 761 -10.09 28.11 11.00
CA ILE A 761 -10.51 26.88 11.66
C ILE A 761 -10.14 25.70 10.77
N GLN A 762 -9.35 24.78 11.32
CA GLN A 762 -8.93 23.56 10.64
C GLN A 762 -9.80 22.38 11.08
N TRP A 763 -9.97 22.21 12.39
CA TRP A 763 -10.73 21.10 12.99
C TRP A 763 -11.84 21.61 13.89
N SER A 764 -12.97 20.91 13.91
CA SER A 764 -14.06 21.19 14.83
C SER A 764 -14.76 19.92 15.29
N ALA A 765 -15.32 19.97 16.50
CA ALA A 765 -16.07 18.88 17.12
C ALA A 765 -17.24 19.40 17.94
N MET A 766 -18.18 18.50 18.20
CA MET A 766 -19.27 18.67 19.16
C MET A 766 -19.07 17.68 20.32
N PRO A 767 -18.21 18.02 21.31
CA PRO A 767 -17.95 17.16 22.46
C PRO A 767 -19.17 17.03 23.39
N MET A 768 -19.26 15.87 24.02
CA MET A 768 -20.12 15.58 25.16
C MET A 768 -19.23 15.05 26.29
N ALA A 769 -19.50 15.45 27.53
CA ALA A 769 -18.69 15.05 28.67
C ALA A 769 -19.53 14.45 29.79
N THR A 770 -18.95 13.48 30.50
CA THR A 770 -19.57 12.84 31.68
C THR A 770 -18.65 12.97 32.89
N GLY A 771 -19.19 13.44 34.02
CA GLY A 771 -18.44 13.48 35.28
C GLY A 771 -17.32 14.51 35.33
N LEU A 772 -17.52 15.68 34.69
CA LEU A 772 -16.60 16.82 34.82
C LEU A 772 -16.46 17.25 36.29
N LEU A 773 -15.26 17.72 36.65
CA LEU A 773 -14.98 18.34 37.94
C LEU A 773 -15.54 19.77 38.02
N SER A 774 -15.51 20.38 39.20
CA SER A 774 -15.88 21.79 39.32
C SER A 774 -14.89 22.72 38.60
N TYR A 775 -15.33 23.96 38.30
CA TYR A 775 -14.42 24.97 37.72
C TYR A 775 -13.22 25.23 38.64
N GLU A 776 -13.41 25.19 39.96
CA GLU A 776 -12.33 25.36 40.95
C GLU A 776 -11.27 24.26 40.81
N GLU A 777 -11.69 23.01 40.64
CA GLU A 777 -10.85 21.82 40.52
C GLU A 777 -10.26 21.60 39.11
N GLY A 778 -10.64 22.42 38.12
CA GLY A 778 -10.04 22.39 36.78
C GLY A 778 -10.81 21.58 35.74
N LEU A 779 -12.09 21.27 35.95
CA LEU A 779 -13.04 20.64 35.01
C LEU A 779 -12.71 19.22 34.53
N ILE A 780 -11.46 18.93 34.21
CA ILE A 780 -11.03 17.70 33.55
C ILE A 780 -10.73 16.61 34.60
N PRO A 781 -11.47 15.49 34.62
CA PRO A 781 -11.28 14.45 35.64
C PRO A 781 -10.11 13.50 35.35
N ASN A 782 -9.69 13.39 34.07
CA ASN A 782 -8.56 12.60 33.61
C ASN A 782 -7.97 13.31 32.40
N ASP A 783 -6.70 13.72 32.47
CA ASP A 783 -6.05 14.44 31.38
C ASP A 783 -6.07 13.60 30.11
N ALA A 784 -6.36 14.23 28.97
CA ALA A 784 -6.58 13.53 27.71
C ALA A 784 -6.01 14.31 26.54
N VAL A 785 -5.52 13.59 25.53
CA VAL A 785 -5.00 14.16 24.30
C VAL A 785 -5.74 13.58 23.12
N VAL A 786 -6.38 14.44 22.34
CA VAL A 786 -6.93 14.09 21.03
C VAL A 786 -5.85 14.33 19.98
N GLN A 787 -5.42 13.28 19.29
CA GLN A 787 -4.41 13.33 18.24
C GLN A 787 -5.10 13.19 16.89
N LEU A 788 -4.90 14.17 16.00
CA LEU A 788 -5.48 14.19 14.65
C LEU A 788 -4.37 14.19 13.61
N ARG A 789 -4.39 13.21 12.69
CA ARG A 789 -3.33 13.04 11.68
C ARG A 789 -3.82 12.93 10.25
N VAL A 790 -3.11 13.62 9.36
CA VAL A 790 -3.31 13.65 7.91
C VAL A 790 -1.98 13.67 7.16
N THR A 791 -1.98 13.23 5.91
CA THR A 791 -0.83 13.32 5.02
C THR A 791 -0.50 14.77 4.67
N LYS A 792 0.78 15.07 4.47
CA LYS A 792 1.21 16.35 3.92
C LYS A 792 2.33 16.15 2.89
N PRO A 793 2.17 16.60 1.63
CA PRO A 793 3.27 16.49 0.66
C PRO A 793 4.56 17.11 1.21
N TYR A 794 5.69 16.45 1.00
CA TYR A 794 6.99 17.05 1.26
C TYR A 794 7.16 18.30 0.40
N GLN A 795 7.48 19.40 1.05
CA GLN A 795 7.69 20.71 0.46
C GLN A 795 8.94 21.35 1.04
N VAL A 796 9.63 22.09 0.20
CA VAL A 796 10.80 22.87 0.63
C VAL A 796 10.39 23.96 1.61
N GLY A 797 11.27 24.22 2.57
CA GLY A 797 11.08 25.25 3.58
C GLY A 797 11.28 26.68 3.02
N GLU A 798 11.31 27.65 3.92
CA GLU A 798 11.77 29.00 3.57
C GLU A 798 13.20 28.93 3.06
N ARG A 799 13.54 29.72 2.01
CA ARG A 799 14.90 29.71 1.45
C ARG A 799 15.93 29.99 2.54
N ASN A 800 17.06 29.28 2.46
CA ASN A 800 18.21 29.51 3.33
C ASN A 800 18.71 30.95 3.20
N GLU A 801 19.47 31.43 4.20
CA GLU A 801 20.01 32.81 4.21
C GLU A 801 20.85 33.15 2.97
N ASP A 802 21.49 32.15 2.36
CA ASP A 802 22.28 32.28 1.14
C ASP A 802 21.44 32.26 -0.16
N GLY A 803 20.11 32.15 -0.03
CA GLY A 803 19.15 32.08 -1.13
C GLY A 803 18.98 30.68 -1.71
N SER A 804 19.69 29.66 -1.21
CA SER A 804 19.53 28.29 -1.65
C SER A 804 18.21 27.67 -1.16
N LYS A 805 17.79 26.61 -1.85
CA LYS A 805 16.58 25.85 -1.54
C LYS A 805 16.76 25.10 -0.21
N ALA A 806 15.86 25.31 0.74
CA ALA A 806 15.86 24.60 2.02
C ALA A 806 15.18 23.24 1.86
N TYR A 807 15.98 22.25 1.50
CA TYR A 807 15.53 20.87 1.39
C TYR A 807 15.15 20.30 2.76
N ASN A 808 14.18 19.38 2.75
CA ASN A 808 13.84 18.59 3.92
C ASN A 808 15.08 17.88 4.46
N SER A 809 15.33 18.07 5.74
CA SER A 809 16.48 17.51 6.43
C SER A 809 16.07 17.00 7.81
N TYR A 810 16.52 15.79 8.15
CA TYR A 810 16.16 15.09 9.36
C TYR A 810 17.40 14.48 10.00
N PHE A 811 17.49 14.58 11.32
CA PHE A 811 18.51 13.94 12.12
C PHE A 811 17.90 12.76 12.87
N PHE A 812 18.61 11.65 12.98
CA PHE A 812 18.22 10.56 13.84
C PHE A 812 19.45 9.90 14.45
N LYS A 813 19.27 9.39 15.67
CA LYS A 813 20.32 8.72 16.42
C LYS A 813 19.89 7.30 16.72
N ILE A 814 20.77 6.35 16.39
CA ILE A 814 20.66 4.95 16.79
C ILE A 814 21.60 4.76 17.97
N GLU A 815 21.04 4.41 19.12
CA GLU A 815 21.81 4.25 20.37
C GLU A 815 21.32 3.05 21.15
N GLY A 816 22.25 2.20 21.59
CA GLY A 816 21.96 1.01 22.38
C GLY A 816 21.24 -0.09 21.59
N LYS A 817 21.29 -0.05 20.25
CA LYS A 817 20.63 -1.02 19.37
C LYS A 817 21.61 -1.98 18.72
N GLN A 818 22.88 -1.59 18.60
CA GLN A 818 23.95 -2.42 18.06
C GLN A 818 24.11 -3.73 18.84
N ALA A 819 24.20 -4.84 18.10
CA ALA A 819 24.46 -6.15 18.67
C ALA A 819 25.89 -6.24 19.25
N VAL A 820 26.04 -6.93 20.37
CA VAL A 820 27.33 -7.09 21.08
C VAL A 820 27.72 -8.56 21.13
N ASP A 821 29.02 -8.85 21.02
CA ASP A 821 29.53 -10.22 21.18
C ASP A 821 29.37 -10.68 22.64
N LEU A 822 29.00 -11.96 22.83
CA LEU A 822 28.84 -12.55 24.17
C LEU A 822 30.19 -12.67 24.91
N VAL A 823 30.19 -12.46 26.23
CA VAL A 823 31.38 -12.48 27.09
C VAL A 823 31.64 -13.90 27.65
N GLU A 824 32.86 -14.19 28.13
CA GLU A 824 33.32 -15.54 28.51
C GLU A 824 32.42 -16.28 29.52
N THR A 825 31.83 -15.57 30.49
CA THR A 825 30.88 -16.16 31.46
C THR A 825 29.53 -16.54 30.85
N GLU A 826 29.19 -16.02 29.68
CA GLU A 826 27.96 -16.32 28.94
C GLU A 826 28.15 -17.51 27.99
N PHE A 827 29.39 -17.93 27.69
CA PHE A 827 29.66 -19.12 26.89
C PHE A 827 29.29 -20.43 27.58
N ASP A 828 29.37 -20.52 28.92
CA ASP A 828 28.90 -21.69 29.66
C ASP A 828 27.39 -21.90 29.45
N ASN A 829 26.61 -20.81 29.43
CA ASN A 829 25.19 -20.85 29.08
C ASN A 829 24.97 -21.19 27.59
N ALA A 830 25.83 -20.70 26.68
CA ALA A 830 25.76 -21.02 25.26
C ALA A 830 26.06 -22.50 24.97
N LEU A 831 27.00 -23.14 25.68
CA LEU A 831 27.25 -24.58 25.59
C LEU A 831 26.08 -25.41 26.12
N ASP A 832 25.34 -24.92 27.11
CA ASP A 832 24.12 -25.55 27.61
C ASP A 832 22.97 -25.52 26.59
N GLN A 833 22.97 -24.57 25.65
CA GLN A 833 22.03 -24.53 24.53
C GLN A 833 22.33 -25.59 23.45
N ILE A 834 23.46 -26.30 23.51
CA ILE A 834 23.74 -27.43 22.62
C ILE A 834 22.89 -28.62 23.07
N LEU A 835 21.91 -28.97 22.25
CA LEU A 835 20.95 -30.04 22.51
C LEU A 835 20.99 -31.08 21.38
N ALA A 836 20.71 -32.33 21.71
CA ALA A 836 20.37 -33.35 20.72
C ALA A 836 18.84 -33.41 20.66
N VAL A 837 18.23 -33.15 19.50
CA VAL A 837 16.78 -33.04 19.32
C VAL A 837 16.26 -33.91 18.17
N PRO A 838 15.07 -34.53 18.33
CA PRO A 838 14.25 -34.56 19.54
C PRO A 838 14.88 -35.48 20.61
N ASN A 839 14.67 -35.16 21.88
CA ASN A 839 15.12 -35.99 23.00
C ASN A 839 14.02 -36.09 24.06
N PRO A 840 13.38 -37.25 24.23
CA PRO A 840 13.63 -38.51 23.51
C PRO A 840 13.14 -38.50 22.05
N TYR A 841 13.77 -39.31 21.19
CA TYR A 841 13.28 -39.61 19.85
C TYR A 841 12.35 -40.82 19.88
N TYR A 842 11.10 -40.63 19.47
CA TYR A 842 10.06 -41.66 19.44
C TYR A 842 9.63 -41.97 18.01
N ALA A 843 10.43 -42.73 17.28
CA ALA A 843 10.14 -43.24 15.93
C ALA A 843 9.85 -42.19 14.81
N TYR A 844 9.74 -40.91 15.14
CA TYR A 844 9.47 -39.79 14.24
C TYR A 844 10.15 -38.51 14.75
N SER A 845 10.51 -37.63 13.82
CA SER A 845 10.96 -36.27 14.10
C SER A 845 10.36 -35.26 13.13
N ALA A 846 10.05 -34.05 13.63
CA ALA A 846 9.61 -32.92 12.80
C ALA A 846 10.70 -32.45 11.80
N TYR A 847 11.93 -32.98 11.90
CA TYR A 847 13.04 -32.71 10.98
C TYR A 847 13.13 -33.71 9.81
N GLU A 848 12.26 -34.72 9.76
CA GLU A 848 12.23 -35.74 8.70
C GLU A 848 11.42 -35.22 7.50
N GLU A 849 11.99 -35.29 6.29
CA GLU A 849 11.33 -34.88 5.05
C GLU A 849 10.49 -36.01 4.42
N SER A 850 10.82 -37.26 4.79
CA SER A 850 10.18 -38.47 4.27
C SER A 850 10.00 -39.49 5.38
N GLN A 851 8.99 -40.34 5.22
CA GLN A 851 8.77 -41.49 6.09
C GLN A 851 9.92 -42.50 6.10
N PHE A 852 10.93 -42.39 5.24
CA PHE A 852 12.11 -43.28 5.22
C PHE A 852 13.31 -42.73 5.99
N ASP A 853 13.28 -41.44 6.32
CA ASP A 853 14.38 -40.76 6.98
C ASP A 853 14.28 -40.94 8.50
N ASN A 854 15.43 -41.02 9.16
CA ASN A 854 15.52 -40.87 10.60
C ASN A 854 16.52 -39.75 10.88
N THR A 855 16.07 -38.61 11.38
CA THR A 855 16.95 -37.43 11.53
C THR A 855 16.95 -36.90 12.95
N ILE A 856 18.14 -36.86 13.56
CA ILE A 856 18.42 -36.20 14.83
C ILE A 856 19.36 -35.06 14.57
N LYS A 857 19.11 -33.91 15.19
CA LYS A 857 20.00 -32.75 15.10
C LYS A 857 20.71 -32.53 16.42
N ILE A 858 22.03 -32.35 16.39
CA ILE A 858 22.74 -31.66 17.47
C ILE A 858 22.74 -30.18 17.11
N THR A 859 22.00 -29.37 17.86
CA THR A 859 21.73 -27.96 17.57
C THR A 859 22.73 -27.03 18.23
N ASN A 860 22.81 -25.79 17.73
CA ASN A 860 23.60 -24.71 18.33
C ASN A 860 25.10 -25.02 18.45
N LEU A 861 25.63 -25.86 17.57
CA LEU A 861 27.04 -26.20 17.54
C LEU A 861 27.90 -25.01 17.09
N PRO A 862 29.03 -24.73 17.77
CA PRO A 862 30.02 -23.76 17.32
C PRO A 862 30.60 -24.10 15.94
N ASP A 863 31.22 -23.11 15.28
CA ASP A 863 31.82 -23.25 13.95
C ASP A 863 32.91 -24.33 13.87
N VAL A 864 33.68 -24.45 14.96
CA VAL A 864 34.67 -25.51 15.16
C VAL A 864 34.23 -26.35 16.35
N ALA A 865 33.87 -27.60 16.11
CA ALA A 865 33.47 -28.53 17.16
C ALA A 865 33.72 -29.99 16.74
N THR A 866 34.01 -30.86 17.69
CA THR A 866 34.03 -32.30 17.49
C THR A 866 32.87 -32.92 18.25
N VAL A 867 31.98 -33.63 17.55
CA VAL A 867 30.89 -34.38 18.18
C VAL A 867 31.20 -35.86 18.10
N THR A 868 31.28 -36.53 19.25
CA THR A 868 31.49 -37.98 19.34
C THR A 868 30.34 -38.65 20.06
N ILE A 869 29.76 -39.68 19.42
CA ILE A 869 28.60 -40.41 19.92
C ILE A 869 29.05 -41.75 20.50
N TYR A 870 28.63 -42.02 21.73
CA TYR A 870 28.88 -43.26 22.47
C TYR A 870 27.57 -43.91 22.92
N THR A 871 27.62 -45.21 23.14
CA THR A 871 26.62 -45.91 23.97
C THR A 871 26.84 -45.61 25.45
N LEU A 872 25.85 -45.88 26.30
CA LEU A 872 25.98 -45.68 27.76
C LEU A 872 27.12 -46.51 28.38
N ASP A 873 27.48 -47.67 27.80
CA ASP A 873 28.64 -48.48 28.19
C ASP A 873 29.97 -48.03 27.58
N GLY A 874 30.00 -46.89 26.87
CA GLY A 874 31.21 -46.25 26.36
C GLY A 874 31.71 -46.75 25.01
N LYS A 875 30.95 -47.59 24.29
CA LYS A 875 31.33 -48.00 22.92
C LYS A 875 31.11 -46.88 21.92
N PHE A 876 32.10 -46.68 21.07
CA PHE A 876 32.09 -45.73 19.97
C PHE A 876 31.01 -46.07 18.91
N ILE A 877 30.20 -45.07 18.54
CA ILE A 877 29.20 -45.18 17.47
C ILE A 877 29.67 -44.43 16.23
N ARG A 878 29.90 -43.13 16.34
CA ARG A 878 30.24 -42.23 15.23
C ARG A 878 30.91 -40.96 15.75
N ARG A 879 31.76 -40.33 14.93
CA ARG A 879 32.39 -39.03 15.20
C ARG A 879 32.17 -38.12 14.00
N TYR A 880 31.95 -36.85 14.30
CA TYR A 880 31.85 -35.76 13.35
C TYR A 880 32.86 -34.69 13.72
N GLU A 881 33.68 -34.29 12.74
CA GLU A 881 34.57 -33.15 12.87
C GLU A 881 33.93 -31.99 12.10
N ARG A 882 33.58 -30.93 12.83
CA ARG A 882 33.01 -29.71 12.28
C ARG A 882 34.10 -28.65 12.28
N ASN A 883 34.42 -28.15 11.10
CA ASN A 883 35.31 -27.03 10.89
C ASN A 883 34.73 -26.20 9.76
N VAL A 884 33.87 -25.25 10.12
CA VAL A 884 33.19 -24.42 9.13
C VAL A 884 33.67 -22.99 9.27
N SER A 885 34.28 -22.48 8.20
CA SER A 885 34.59 -21.07 8.09
C SER A 885 33.27 -20.31 7.97
N ARG A 886 33.06 -19.28 8.79
CA ARG A 886 32.05 -18.27 8.45
C ARG A 886 32.48 -17.64 7.14
N GLY A 887 31.81 -17.99 6.04
CA GLY A 887 31.71 -17.04 4.93
C GLY A 887 31.08 -15.81 5.56
N GLY A 888 31.72 -14.64 5.44
CA GLY A 888 31.17 -13.43 6.00
C GLY A 888 29.70 -13.29 5.58
N ASN A 889 28.86 -12.85 6.50
CA ASN A 889 27.75 -12.02 6.07
C ASN A 889 28.45 -10.79 5.47
N GLU A 890 28.76 -10.84 4.18
CA GLU A 890 29.18 -9.63 3.49
C GLU A 890 28.04 -8.63 3.72
N PRO A 891 28.33 -7.45 4.28
CA PRO A 891 27.30 -6.48 4.58
C PRO A 891 26.53 -6.21 3.29
N PHE A 892 25.21 -6.19 3.39
CA PHE A 892 24.34 -5.81 2.28
C PHE A 892 24.72 -4.37 1.87
N LEU A 893 25.39 -4.24 0.74
CA LEU A 893 25.63 -2.96 0.10
C LEU A 893 24.38 -2.66 -0.71
N ASN A 894 23.87 -1.43 -0.60
CA ASN A 894 22.54 -0.95 -0.97
C ASN A 894 22.21 -1.00 -2.48
N SER A 895 22.56 -2.09 -3.17
CA SER A 895 22.44 -2.34 -4.63
C SER A 895 23.29 -3.53 -5.11
N GLU A 896 24.13 -4.14 -4.26
CA GLU A 896 24.94 -5.30 -4.62
C GLU A 896 24.58 -6.52 -3.75
N PRO A 897 24.20 -7.66 -4.35
CA PRO A 897 23.92 -8.87 -3.61
C PRO A 897 25.17 -9.24 -2.79
N PRO A 898 25.08 -9.46 -1.46
CA PRO A 898 26.21 -9.92 -0.67
C PRO A 898 26.82 -11.15 -1.35
N THR A 899 28.14 -11.14 -1.49
CA THR A 899 28.88 -12.17 -2.20
C THR A 899 28.82 -13.49 -1.41
N LYS A 900 27.75 -14.25 -1.64
CA LYS A 900 27.55 -15.67 -1.29
C LYS A 900 28.26 -16.12 -0.01
N GLY A 901 27.73 -15.74 1.15
CA GLY A 901 28.04 -16.36 2.43
C GLY A 901 26.80 -17.00 3.04
N ARG A 902 26.38 -18.19 2.60
CA ARG A 902 25.38 -18.95 3.38
C ARG A 902 26.03 -19.27 4.72
N LEU A 903 25.55 -18.67 5.81
CA LEU A 903 26.03 -19.01 7.15
C LEU A 903 25.93 -20.54 7.30
N PRO A 904 27.03 -21.23 7.64
CA PRO A 904 26.99 -22.68 7.76
C PRO A 904 25.99 -23.10 8.84
N SER A 905 25.18 -24.13 8.55
CA SER A 905 24.17 -24.63 9.49
C SER A 905 24.82 -24.91 10.84
N SER A 906 24.32 -24.34 11.93
CA SER A 906 24.79 -24.60 13.30
C SER A 906 24.23 -25.90 13.88
N ALA A 907 23.52 -26.69 13.06
CA ALA A 907 23.08 -28.02 13.40
C ALA A 907 23.95 -29.08 12.71
N LEU A 908 24.12 -30.22 13.37
CA LEU A 908 24.70 -31.41 12.78
C LEU A 908 23.66 -32.54 12.76
N GLU A 909 23.45 -33.14 11.60
CA GLU A 909 22.48 -34.21 11.41
C GLU A 909 23.11 -35.60 11.62
N TRP A 910 22.43 -36.42 12.41
CA TRP A 910 22.73 -37.84 12.58
C TRP A 910 21.55 -38.70 12.12
N ASP A 911 21.86 -39.64 11.23
CA ASP A 911 20.96 -40.57 10.54
C ASP A 911 20.63 -41.84 11.34
N LEU A 912 20.93 -41.86 12.64
CA LEU A 912 20.89 -43.06 13.50
C LEU A 912 21.76 -44.23 13.02
N ARG A 913 22.81 -43.98 12.24
CA ARG A 913 23.76 -45.02 11.80
C ARG A 913 25.12 -44.85 12.45
N ASN A 914 25.78 -45.97 12.73
CA ASN A 914 27.15 -45.96 13.22
C ASN A 914 28.15 -45.63 12.08
N HIS A 915 29.44 -45.58 12.41
CA HIS A 915 30.54 -45.31 11.45
C HIS A 915 30.64 -46.29 10.27
N ARG A 916 29.92 -47.43 10.29
CA ARG A 916 29.84 -48.41 9.20
C ARG A 916 28.54 -48.31 8.39
N GLY A 917 27.70 -47.30 8.66
CA GLY A 917 26.42 -47.13 7.99
C GLY A 917 25.32 -48.09 8.45
N ILE A 918 25.49 -48.76 9.60
CA ILE A 918 24.51 -49.70 10.15
C ILE A 918 23.61 -48.96 11.16
N PRO A 919 22.27 -49.09 11.07
CA PRO A 919 21.34 -48.52 12.05
C PRO A 919 21.66 -48.97 13.48
N VAL A 920 21.57 -48.05 14.43
CA VAL A 920 21.79 -48.34 15.85
C VAL A 920 20.48 -48.79 16.52
N SER A 921 20.58 -49.55 17.62
CA SER A 921 19.41 -50.06 18.35
C SER A 921 18.77 -48.98 19.23
N SER A 922 17.48 -49.14 19.56
CA SER A 922 16.84 -48.33 20.61
C SER A 922 17.62 -48.37 21.93
N GLY A 923 17.83 -47.22 22.56
CA GLY A 923 18.64 -47.13 23.77
C GLY A 923 19.13 -45.72 24.12
N VAL A 924 19.94 -45.64 25.17
CA VAL A 924 20.57 -44.39 25.63
C VAL A 924 21.95 -44.23 24.99
N TYR A 925 22.19 -43.06 24.44
CA TYR A 925 23.46 -42.64 23.84
C TYR A 925 23.99 -41.36 24.53
N LEU A 926 25.31 -41.19 24.51
CA LEU A 926 26.01 -40.02 25.02
C LEU A 926 26.66 -39.29 23.86
N PHE A 927 26.34 -38.01 23.70
CA PHE A 927 26.99 -37.12 22.73
C PHE A 927 27.99 -36.29 23.51
N HIS A 928 29.27 -36.45 23.22
CA HIS A 928 30.35 -35.61 23.75
C HIS A 928 30.72 -34.59 22.67
N VAL A 929 30.54 -33.31 23.00
CA VAL A 929 30.83 -32.17 22.13
C VAL A 929 32.04 -31.45 22.71
N GLU A 930 33.10 -31.36 21.94
CA GLU A 930 34.32 -30.63 22.27
C GLU A 930 34.44 -29.42 21.33
N ALA A 931 34.39 -28.21 21.87
CA ALA A 931 34.49 -26.96 21.13
C ALA A 931 35.79 -26.24 21.53
N PRO A 932 36.80 -26.16 20.65
CA PRO A 932 38.08 -25.53 20.98
C PRO A 932 37.91 -24.08 21.42
N GLY A 933 38.39 -23.75 22.63
CA GLY A 933 38.30 -22.41 23.21
C GLY A 933 36.98 -22.08 23.92
N LEU A 934 35.93 -22.93 23.78
CA LEU A 934 34.64 -22.75 24.45
C LEU A 934 34.41 -23.78 25.56
N GLY A 935 34.93 -25.00 25.44
CA GLY A 935 34.83 -26.05 26.47
C GLY A 935 34.27 -27.38 25.95
N GLU A 936 33.74 -28.20 26.86
CA GLU A 936 33.17 -29.51 26.57
C GLU A 936 31.75 -29.68 27.13
N ARG A 937 30.87 -30.33 26.37
CA ARG A 937 29.48 -30.63 26.77
C ARG A 937 29.14 -32.10 26.53
N VAL A 938 28.47 -32.72 27.49
CA VAL A 938 27.95 -34.10 27.36
C VAL A 938 26.43 -34.10 27.41
N ILE A 939 25.78 -34.62 26.37
CA ILE A 939 24.32 -34.72 26.25
C ILE A 939 23.91 -36.19 26.35
N LYS A 940 22.95 -36.48 27.23
CA LYS A 940 22.33 -37.80 27.33
C LYS A 940 21.06 -37.83 26.50
N TRP A 941 21.01 -38.72 25.53
CA TRP A 941 19.93 -38.82 24.56
C TRP A 941 19.33 -40.22 24.54
N PHE A 942 18.02 -40.32 24.38
CA PHE A 942 17.32 -41.60 24.29
C PHE A 942 16.53 -41.70 22.99
N GLY A 943 16.69 -42.82 22.27
CA GLY A 943 16.00 -43.07 21.02
C GLY A 943 15.32 -44.42 20.97
N ILE A 944 14.12 -44.44 20.38
CA ILE A 944 13.42 -45.64 19.98
C ILE A 944 13.32 -45.66 18.47
N SER A 945 14.00 -46.62 17.84
CA SER A 945 13.89 -46.87 16.40
C SER A 945 12.60 -47.62 16.10
N ARG A 946 11.93 -47.28 15.00
CA ARG A 946 10.85 -48.10 14.43
C ARG A 946 11.37 -49.44 13.91
N ASP A 947 10.52 -50.46 13.93
CA ASP A 947 10.79 -51.68 13.16
C ASP A 947 10.76 -51.35 11.66
N PHE A 948 11.76 -51.83 10.94
CA PHE A 948 11.85 -51.66 9.49
C PHE A 948 10.74 -52.51 8.82
N ASP A 949 9.69 -51.86 8.32
CA ASP A 949 8.63 -52.50 7.55
C ASP A 949 8.91 -52.33 6.03
N PRO A 950 9.34 -53.40 5.34
CA PRO A 950 9.61 -53.35 3.90
C PRO A 950 8.35 -53.32 3.02
N SER A 951 7.13 -53.30 3.60
CA SER A 951 5.87 -53.41 2.86
C SER A 951 5.23 -52.09 2.41
N GLY A 952 5.95 -50.95 2.50
CA GLY A 952 5.47 -49.63 2.09
C GLY A 952 5.31 -49.44 0.56
N LEU A 953 4.55 -50.33 -0.08
CA LEU A 953 3.93 -50.18 -1.40
C LEU A 953 2.50 -49.67 -1.23
#